data_AF-A0A6J2DLR6-F1
#
_entry.id   AF-A0A6J2DLR6-F1
#
_cell.length_a   1.000
_cell.length_b   1.000
_cell.length_c   1.000
_cell.angle_alpha   90.00
_cell.angle_beta   90.00
_cell.angle_gamma   90.00
#
_symmetry.space_group_name_H-M   'P 1'
#
loop_
_entity.id
_entity.type
_entity.pdbx_description
1 polymer ?
#
loop_
_entity_poly.entity_id
_entity_poly.type
_entity_poly.pdbx_seq_one_letter_code
_entity_poly.pdbx_strand_id
1 'polypeptide(L)'
;MSLCRFWPGLLITLGSLCPGASPCGISTHIEIGHRALEFLHLQDGRVNYKELLLEHQDAYQAGAVFPDAFYPSLCERGQFHDVSESTHWTPFLNASIHYIRENYPLPWEKDTEKLVAFLFGITSHMVADVSWHSLGIEQGFLRTMGAVDFHGSYSKAHSAGDFGGDVLSQFEFSFNYLARRWYVPIEDLLEIYKKLYGREVITKNAIVDCSYLQFLEMYGEMLAISKLYSTYSRKSPFLVEQFQEYFLGGLDDMAFWSTNIYHLMSFMLENGTSDCNLPENPLFIACGGPQASTQGSRVQKNDFHRNLTASLTKDVRKNISYTERGVLFSVDSWTSDSLTFLYQTLERNIRTMFTGSSQQSWKHVSSPLASYFLSFPYTRLGWAMTSADLNQDGLGDLVVGAPGYSRPGHTQVGRVYLLYGSELGLPPIDLDLDKEAHVTLEGFQPSGRFGSALAVLDFNKDGVPDLAVGAPSVGSEKLVYTGAVYVYFGSRQGGMSSGPNVTISCQDTYCNLGWTLVAADMNEDGEPDLVMGSPFAPGGGRQKGMVAAFYSDPSWSHKEKLGVEAANWTVRGEEDFSWLGYALHGLRMNNTSVLLVGSPTWRNTSSLGHLFHAHDEKQSLGRVYGYLPPHRQSWFTVSGDKTMGKLGASLSSGHVLVNGAQKQVLLAGAPTHDEVSKMAFLTMTLHQGGTTRMYELTPDTQPSLLSTFSGDRRFSRFGGVLHLSDLDGDGLDEIILAAPLRITDVTSGLLGGEDGRVYVYNGKHITSGDMTGRCESWIAPCPEEKAQYVLVSPEASSRFGSSVVTVRSKDKNQVVVAAGRSSLGARLSGALHVYSFDLH
;
A
#
# COMPACT_ATOMS: atom_id res chain seq x y z
N MET A 1 -32.49 -30.58 -13.80
CA MET A 1 -31.26 -31.23 -13.29
C MET A 1 -30.25 -31.40 -14.43
N SER A 2 -29.37 -30.42 -14.68
CA SER A 2 -28.09 -30.59 -15.42
C SER A 2 -27.25 -29.29 -15.48
N LEU A 3 -27.25 -28.46 -14.42
CA LEU A 3 -26.54 -27.16 -14.42
C LEU A 3 -25.42 -27.03 -13.36
N CYS A 4 -25.14 -28.08 -12.58
CA CYS A 4 -24.11 -28.02 -11.52
C CYS A 4 -22.76 -28.65 -11.89
N ARG A 5 -22.50 -29.03 -13.16
CA ARG A 5 -21.27 -29.75 -13.55
C ARG A 5 -20.24 -28.95 -14.36
N PHE A 6 -20.55 -27.74 -14.81
CA PHE A 6 -19.61 -26.91 -15.60
C PHE A 6 -18.74 -25.96 -14.78
N TRP A 7 -19.13 -25.63 -13.54
CA TRP A 7 -18.43 -24.62 -12.73
C TRP A 7 -17.07 -25.07 -12.17
N PRO A 8 -16.90 -26.31 -11.67
CA PRO A 8 -15.60 -26.78 -11.19
C PRO A 8 -14.61 -26.95 -12.34
N GLY A 9 -15.09 -27.38 -13.51
CA GLY A 9 -14.29 -27.55 -14.72
C GLY A 9 -13.72 -26.22 -15.22
N LEU A 10 -14.54 -25.16 -15.29
CA LEU A 10 -14.11 -23.83 -15.72
C LEU A 10 -13.07 -23.20 -14.74
N LEU A 11 -13.26 -23.40 -13.44
CA LEU A 11 -12.33 -22.94 -12.39
C LEU A 11 -11.00 -23.71 -12.42
N ILE A 12 -11.04 -25.03 -12.66
CA ILE A 12 -9.84 -25.84 -12.83
C ILE A 12 -9.15 -25.48 -14.15
N THR A 13 -9.87 -25.22 -15.25
CA THR A 13 -9.27 -24.75 -16.49
C THR A 13 -8.67 -23.37 -16.35
N LEU A 14 -9.35 -22.38 -15.73
CA LEU A 14 -8.78 -21.05 -15.48
C LEU A 14 -7.55 -21.11 -14.55
N GLY A 15 -7.58 -21.96 -13.53
CA GLY A 15 -6.45 -22.18 -12.62
C GLY A 15 -5.30 -23.03 -13.21
N SER A 16 -5.54 -23.81 -14.26
CA SER A 16 -4.53 -24.64 -14.95
C SER A 16 -4.09 -24.11 -16.32
N LEU A 17 -4.79 -23.10 -16.86
CA LEU A 17 -4.46 -22.34 -18.08
C LEU A 17 -3.47 -21.21 -17.82
N CYS A 18 -3.03 -21.01 -16.58
CA CYS A 18 -2.03 -20.01 -16.23
C CYS A 18 -0.63 -20.59 -15.92
N PRO A 19 -0.02 -21.47 -16.75
CA PRO A 19 1.40 -21.74 -16.68
C PRO A 19 2.15 -20.68 -17.51
N GLY A 20 2.48 -19.54 -16.90
CA GLY A 20 3.55 -18.63 -17.34
C GLY A 20 3.39 -17.93 -18.70
N ALA A 21 2.19 -17.85 -19.28
CA ALA A 21 1.94 -17.18 -20.57
C ALA A 21 0.48 -16.67 -20.74
N SER A 22 -0.19 -16.33 -19.63
CA SER A 22 -1.45 -15.57 -19.65
C SER A 22 -1.12 -14.08 -19.65
N PRO A 23 -1.88 -13.20 -20.32
CA PRO A 23 -1.75 -11.77 -20.10
C PRO A 23 -2.19 -11.57 -18.64
N CYS A 24 -1.25 -11.19 -17.79
CA CYS A 24 -1.46 -11.07 -16.36
C CYS A 24 -1.31 -9.59 -16.04
N GLY A 25 -2.33 -8.97 -15.48
CA GLY A 25 -2.34 -7.57 -15.09
C GLY A 25 -3.58 -6.80 -15.54
N ILE A 26 -4.58 -7.43 -16.18
CA ILE A 26 -5.69 -6.72 -16.85
C ILE A 26 -6.38 -5.74 -15.88
N SER A 27 -6.92 -6.25 -14.77
CA SER A 27 -7.60 -5.40 -13.81
C SER A 27 -6.67 -4.42 -13.10
N THR A 28 -5.41 -4.82 -12.91
CA THR A 28 -4.38 -4.02 -12.28
C THR A 28 -4.01 -2.80 -13.13
N HIS A 29 -3.78 -2.98 -14.44
CA HIS A 29 -3.51 -1.89 -15.38
C HIS A 29 -4.69 -0.93 -15.49
N ILE A 30 -5.91 -1.45 -15.49
CA ILE A 30 -7.11 -0.59 -15.50
C ILE A 30 -7.20 0.25 -14.23
N GLU A 31 -6.92 -0.32 -13.04
CA GLU A 31 -6.91 0.45 -11.78
C GLU A 31 -5.80 1.51 -11.77
N ILE A 32 -4.61 1.22 -12.28
CA ILE A 32 -3.51 2.20 -12.41
C ILE A 32 -3.93 3.36 -13.30
N GLY A 33 -4.47 3.06 -14.49
CA GLY A 33 -4.95 4.07 -15.43
C GLY A 33 -6.12 4.88 -14.87
N HIS A 34 -7.03 4.25 -14.13
CA HIS A 34 -8.14 4.93 -13.46
C HIS A 34 -7.64 5.93 -12.40
N ARG A 35 -6.72 5.50 -11.52
CA ARG A 35 -6.09 6.37 -10.51
C ARG A 35 -5.35 7.55 -11.14
N ALA A 36 -4.64 7.33 -12.24
CA ALA A 36 -3.93 8.39 -12.95
C ALA A 36 -4.89 9.47 -13.49
N LEU A 37 -6.05 9.07 -14.03
CA LEU A 37 -7.04 9.99 -14.59
C LEU A 37 -7.67 10.94 -13.57
N GLU A 38 -7.90 10.46 -12.34
CA GLU A 38 -8.52 11.23 -11.26
C GLU A 38 -7.76 12.53 -11.01
N PHE A 39 -6.43 12.44 -10.93
CA PHE A 39 -5.54 13.56 -10.58
C PHE A 39 -4.89 14.26 -11.78
N LEU A 40 -5.13 13.75 -12.99
CA LEU A 40 -4.63 14.33 -14.22
C LEU A 40 -5.10 15.79 -14.38
N HIS A 41 -4.17 16.67 -14.77
CA HIS A 41 -4.44 18.06 -15.10
C HIS A 41 -3.67 18.46 -16.36
N LEU A 42 -4.37 18.57 -17.49
CA LEU A 42 -3.81 18.86 -18.82
C LEU A 42 -4.54 20.02 -19.50
N GLN A 43 -4.80 21.12 -18.78
CA GLN A 43 -5.67 22.20 -19.29
C GLN A 43 -4.98 23.26 -20.16
N ASP A 44 -3.65 23.26 -20.26
CA ASP A 44 -2.89 24.34 -20.92
C ASP A 44 -2.62 24.11 -22.43
N GLY A 45 -3.39 23.25 -23.09
CA GLY A 45 -3.19 22.85 -24.49
C GLY A 45 -4.32 23.25 -25.45
N ARG A 46 -4.17 22.91 -26.74
CA ARG A 46 -5.25 23.06 -27.74
C ARG A 46 -6.37 22.03 -27.57
N VAL A 47 -6.08 20.94 -26.87
CA VAL A 47 -7.00 19.83 -26.61
C VAL A 47 -7.17 19.65 -25.11
N ASN A 48 -8.41 19.55 -24.63
CA ASN A 48 -8.68 19.15 -23.25
C ASN A 48 -8.57 17.62 -23.12
N TYR A 49 -7.35 17.14 -22.94
CA TYR A 49 -7.09 15.70 -22.89
C TYR A 49 -7.84 15.01 -21.74
N LYS A 50 -8.04 15.67 -20.59
CA LYS A 50 -8.78 15.05 -19.48
C LYS A 50 -10.23 14.73 -19.88
N GLU A 51 -10.91 15.69 -20.50
CA GLU A 51 -12.27 15.50 -20.99
C GLU A 51 -12.33 14.45 -22.09
N LEU A 52 -11.40 14.48 -23.05
CA LEU A 52 -11.28 13.46 -24.10
C LEU A 52 -11.16 12.05 -23.52
N LEU A 53 -10.30 11.84 -22.51
CA LEU A 53 -10.13 10.51 -21.90
C LEU A 53 -11.36 10.07 -21.11
N LEU A 54 -12.06 10.99 -20.44
CA LEU A 54 -13.31 10.69 -19.73
C LEU A 54 -14.46 10.36 -20.69
N GLU A 55 -14.53 11.02 -21.85
CA GLU A 55 -15.53 10.72 -22.88
C GLU A 55 -15.31 9.35 -23.54
N HIS A 56 -14.04 8.95 -23.75
CA HIS A 56 -13.67 7.76 -24.51
C HIS A 56 -13.07 6.65 -23.64
N GLN A 57 -13.72 6.36 -22.50
CA GLN A 57 -13.33 5.27 -21.59
C GLN A 57 -13.34 3.88 -22.26
N ASP A 58 -14.18 3.69 -23.30
CA ASP A 58 -14.22 2.45 -24.09
C ASP A 58 -12.90 2.19 -24.83
N ALA A 59 -12.26 3.23 -25.36
CA ALA A 59 -10.97 3.13 -26.02
C ALA A 59 -9.82 3.17 -25.02
N TYR A 60 -9.88 4.07 -24.03
CA TYR A 60 -8.84 4.22 -23.02
C TYR A 60 -8.58 2.94 -22.21
N GLN A 61 -9.64 2.29 -21.70
CA GLN A 61 -9.49 1.05 -20.93
C GLN A 61 -9.02 -0.12 -21.81
N ALA A 62 -9.46 -0.18 -23.07
CA ALA A 62 -8.95 -1.17 -24.02
C ALA A 62 -7.45 -0.98 -24.29
N GLY A 63 -7.01 0.28 -24.42
CA GLY A 63 -5.60 0.62 -24.58
C GLY A 63 -4.74 0.25 -23.39
N ALA A 64 -5.26 0.36 -22.16
CA ALA A 64 -4.53 0.05 -20.92
C ALA A 64 -4.12 -1.43 -20.78
N VAL A 65 -4.73 -2.33 -21.56
CA VAL A 65 -4.42 -3.77 -21.54
C VAL A 65 -3.85 -4.27 -22.86
N PHE A 66 -3.98 -3.48 -23.92
CA PHE A 66 -3.65 -3.89 -25.28
C PHE A 66 -2.20 -4.33 -25.52
N PRO A 67 -1.16 -3.76 -24.86
CA PRO A 67 0.21 -4.20 -25.11
C PRO A 67 0.41 -5.70 -24.88
N ASP A 68 -0.37 -6.31 -23.99
CA ASP A 68 -0.35 -7.75 -23.70
C ASP A 68 -1.12 -8.63 -24.70
N ALA A 69 -1.81 -8.04 -25.69
CA ALA A 69 -2.79 -8.76 -26.51
C ALA A 69 -2.24 -9.98 -27.25
N PHE A 70 -0.95 -9.97 -27.57
CA PHE A 70 -0.32 -10.94 -28.46
C PHE A 70 0.63 -11.92 -27.76
N TYR A 71 0.76 -11.83 -26.43
CA TYR A 71 1.44 -12.83 -25.62
C TYR A 71 0.74 -14.19 -25.51
N PRO A 72 -0.61 -14.26 -25.37
CA PRO A 72 -1.25 -15.51 -25.02
C PRO A 72 -1.10 -16.52 -26.16
N SER A 73 -0.71 -17.76 -25.85
CA SER A 73 -0.62 -18.82 -26.87
C SER A 73 -1.96 -19.12 -27.56
N LEU A 74 -3.08 -18.73 -26.94
CA LEU A 74 -4.41 -18.85 -27.52
C LEU A 74 -4.64 -17.83 -28.66
N CYS A 75 -4.00 -16.66 -28.60
CA CYS A 75 -3.99 -15.66 -29.65
C CYS A 75 -3.00 -16.09 -30.74
N GLU A 76 -3.49 -16.55 -31.90
CA GLU A 76 -2.67 -16.85 -33.09
C GLU A 76 -1.41 -17.70 -32.81
N ARG A 77 -1.47 -18.60 -31.81
CA ARG A 77 -0.34 -19.45 -31.37
C ARG A 77 0.88 -18.68 -30.84
N GLY A 78 0.68 -17.46 -30.33
CA GLY A 78 1.75 -16.61 -29.81
C GLY A 78 2.70 -16.07 -30.89
N GLN A 79 2.28 -16.07 -32.17
CA GLN A 79 3.13 -15.66 -33.29
C GLN A 79 3.54 -14.19 -33.27
N PHE A 80 2.76 -13.34 -32.58
CA PHE A 80 2.95 -11.89 -32.57
C PHE A 80 3.51 -11.36 -31.24
N HIS A 81 4.21 -12.22 -30.48
CA HIS A 81 4.89 -11.84 -29.22
C HIS A 81 5.77 -10.59 -29.38
N ASP A 82 6.60 -10.52 -30.43
CA ASP A 82 7.48 -9.37 -30.69
C ASP A 82 6.71 -8.05 -30.95
N VAL A 83 5.47 -8.14 -31.43
CA VAL A 83 4.58 -6.99 -31.65
C VAL A 83 4.07 -6.48 -30.31
N SER A 84 3.63 -7.38 -29.42
CA SER A 84 3.33 -7.06 -28.02
C SER A 84 4.53 -6.40 -27.36
N GLU A 85 5.70 -7.03 -27.37
CA GLU A 85 6.94 -6.48 -26.80
C GLU A 85 7.22 -5.06 -27.29
N SER A 86 7.14 -4.82 -28.60
CA SER A 86 7.44 -3.49 -29.17
C SER A 86 6.42 -2.42 -28.74
N THR A 87 5.19 -2.82 -28.40
CA THR A 87 4.12 -1.94 -27.92
C THR A 87 4.38 -1.43 -26.49
N HIS A 88 5.30 -2.04 -25.73
CA HIS A 88 5.64 -1.61 -24.37
C HIS A 88 6.65 -0.45 -24.33
N TRP A 89 7.23 -0.07 -25.47
CA TRP A 89 8.42 0.80 -25.50
C TRP A 89 8.20 2.11 -26.26
N THR A 90 9.01 3.11 -25.90
CA THR A 90 8.99 4.47 -26.48
C THR A 90 9.00 4.52 -28.01
N PRO A 91 9.68 3.62 -28.76
CA PRO A 91 9.62 3.63 -30.22
C PRO A 91 8.21 3.49 -30.79
N PHE A 92 7.34 2.68 -30.18
CA PHE A 92 5.93 2.57 -30.58
C PHE A 92 5.16 3.86 -30.31
N LEU A 93 5.37 4.48 -29.14
CA LEU A 93 4.79 5.77 -28.82
C LEU A 93 5.22 6.84 -29.84
N ASN A 94 6.52 6.92 -30.15
CA ASN A 94 7.04 7.86 -31.15
C ASN A 94 6.42 7.65 -32.54
N ALA A 95 6.34 6.39 -33.01
CA ALA A 95 5.69 6.06 -34.27
C ALA A 95 4.20 6.48 -34.28
N SER A 96 3.51 6.30 -33.15
CA SER A 96 2.10 6.69 -32.97
C SER A 96 1.91 8.20 -33.01
N ILE A 97 2.77 8.97 -32.34
CA ILE A 97 2.75 10.44 -32.38
C ILE A 97 2.95 10.95 -33.82
N HIS A 98 3.94 10.41 -34.53
CA HIS A 98 4.19 10.76 -35.92
C HIS A 98 3.00 10.42 -36.82
N TYR A 99 2.43 9.22 -36.67
CA TYR A 99 1.26 8.80 -37.41
C TYR A 99 0.07 9.75 -37.21
N ILE A 100 -0.26 10.12 -35.97
CA ILE A 100 -1.37 11.04 -35.69
C ILE A 100 -1.10 12.41 -36.31
N ARG A 101 0.09 12.97 -36.10
CA ARG A 101 0.42 14.32 -36.57
C ARG A 101 0.48 14.43 -38.09
N GLU A 102 0.87 13.37 -38.78
CA GLU A 102 0.94 13.33 -40.25
C GLU A 102 -0.43 13.14 -40.91
N ASN A 103 -1.36 12.43 -40.26
CA ASN A 103 -2.62 12.02 -40.88
C ASN A 103 -3.86 12.76 -40.34
N TYR A 104 -3.81 13.27 -39.11
CA TYR A 104 -4.98 13.85 -38.42
C TYR A 104 -4.67 15.23 -37.82
N PRO A 105 -4.84 16.32 -38.59
CA PRO A 105 -4.71 17.66 -38.06
C PRO A 105 -5.84 17.98 -37.06
N LEU A 106 -5.57 18.90 -36.14
CA LEU A 106 -6.59 19.43 -35.22
C LEU A 106 -7.59 20.34 -35.97
N PRO A 107 -8.88 20.38 -35.55
CA PRO A 107 -9.49 19.59 -34.48
C PRO A 107 -9.75 18.13 -34.92
N TRP A 108 -9.61 17.21 -33.98
CA TRP A 108 -9.80 15.78 -34.24
C TRP A 108 -11.28 15.40 -34.34
N GLU A 109 -11.58 14.48 -35.25
CA GLU A 109 -12.86 13.78 -35.27
C GLU A 109 -12.94 12.72 -34.16
N LYS A 110 -14.15 12.25 -33.86
CA LYS A 110 -14.41 11.30 -32.75
C LYS A 110 -13.58 10.02 -32.84
N ASP A 111 -13.34 9.47 -34.03
CA ASP A 111 -12.51 8.26 -34.17
C ASP A 111 -11.02 8.55 -33.89
N THR A 112 -10.53 9.73 -34.25
CA THR A 112 -9.17 10.17 -33.88
C THR A 112 -9.06 10.42 -32.38
N GLU A 113 -10.07 11.03 -31.75
CA GLU A 113 -10.11 11.17 -30.29
C GLU A 113 -10.04 9.80 -29.59
N LYS A 114 -10.75 8.78 -30.10
CA LYS A 114 -10.67 7.42 -29.58
C LYS A 114 -9.30 6.79 -29.77
N LEU A 115 -8.65 6.98 -30.92
CA LEU A 115 -7.27 6.53 -31.13
C LEU A 115 -6.32 7.16 -30.09
N VAL A 116 -6.45 8.47 -29.86
CA VAL A 116 -5.65 9.18 -28.85
C VAL A 116 -5.93 8.60 -27.47
N ALA A 117 -7.20 8.43 -27.08
CA ALA A 117 -7.57 7.84 -25.80
C ALA A 117 -6.99 6.43 -25.61
N PHE A 118 -7.06 5.59 -26.64
CA PHE A 118 -6.47 4.26 -26.66
C PHE A 118 -4.96 4.30 -26.42
N LEU A 119 -4.23 5.20 -27.08
CA LEU A 119 -2.79 5.35 -26.90
C LEU A 119 -2.40 5.88 -25.51
N PHE A 120 -3.21 6.76 -24.90
CA PHE A 120 -3.01 7.16 -23.50
C PHE A 120 -3.12 5.94 -22.57
N GLY A 121 -4.10 5.06 -22.81
CA GLY A 121 -4.21 3.78 -22.11
C GLY A 121 -2.92 2.94 -22.23
N ILE A 122 -2.39 2.78 -23.45
CA ILE A 122 -1.12 2.08 -23.69
C ILE A 122 0.00 2.70 -22.87
N THR A 123 0.12 4.03 -22.81
CA THR A 123 1.23 4.66 -22.07
C THR A 123 1.18 4.41 -20.56
N SER A 124 0.00 4.29 -19.92
CA SER A 124 -0.06 3.84 -18.52
C SER A 124 0.45 2.41 -18.35
N HIS A 125 0.13 1.53 -19.30
CA HIS A 125 0.61 0.16 -19.29
C HIS A 125 2.14 0.11 -19.40
N MET A 126 2.71 0.83 -20.37
CA MET A 126 4.16 0.96 -20.57
C MET A 126 4.88 1.36 -19.27
N VAL A 127 4.32 2.33 -18.54
CA VAL A 127 4.87 2.79 -17.25
C VAL A 127 4.78 1.72 -16.17
N ALA A 128 3.61 1.09 -16.05
CA ALA A 128 3.34 0.09 -15.01
C ALA A 128 4.35 -1.07 -15.09
N ASP A 129 4.53 -1.63 -16.29
CA ASP A 129 5.40 -2.77 -16.51
C ASP A 129 6.86 -2.49 -16.15
N VAL A 130 7.36 -1.32 -16.55
CA VAL A 130 8.74 -0.95 -16.28
C VAL A 130 9.02 -0.94 -14.77
N SER A 131 8.15 -0.31 -13.98
CA SER A 131 8.33 -0.21 -12.53
C SER A 131 8.05 -1.55 -11.82
N TRP A 132 7.02 -2.28 -12.24
CA TRP A 132 6.64 -3.58 -11.69
C TRP A 132 7.75 -4.63 -11.87
N HIS A 133 8.26 -4.77 -13.11
CA HIS A 133 9.33 -5.70 -13.48
C HIS A 133 10.75 -5.16 -13.21
N SER A 134 10.88 -3.88 -12.85
CA SER A 134 12.17 -3.21 -12.66
C SER A 134 13.05 -3.27 -13.93
N LEU A 135 12.49 -2.85 -15.07
CA LEU A 135 13.15 -2.87 -16.37
C LEU A 135 14.00 -1.61 -16.55
N GLY A 136 15.32 -1.75 -16.56
CA GLY A 136 16.24 -0.61 -16.72
C GLY A 136 16.36 0.31 -15.49
N ILE A 137 15.79 -0.09 -14.36
CA ILE A 137 15.95 0.53 -13.04
C ILE A 137 16.54 -0.48 -12.04
N GLU A 138 17.26 0.00 -11.01
CA GLU A 138 18.02 -0.86 -10.09
C GLU A 138 17.12 -1.71 -9.18
N GLN A 139 15.98 -1.15 -8.76
CA GLN A 139 15.03 -1.77 -7.84
C GLN A 139 13.60 -1.57 -8.36
N GLY A 140 12.67 -2.36 -7.83
CA GLY A 140 11.24 -2.27 -8.13
C GLY A 140 10.50 -3.49 -7.59
N PHE A 141 9.20 -3.57 -7.86
CA PHE A 141 8.28 -4.42 -7.09
C PHE A 141 8.67 -5.91 -7.10
N LEU A 142 8.76 -6.53 -8.28
CA LEU A 142 9.00 -7.98 -8.39
C LEU A 142 10.41 -8.39 -7.99
N ARG A 143 11.42 -7.54 -8.20
CA ARG A 143 12.80 -7.82 -7.75
C ARG A 143 12.87 -7.85 -6.23
N THR A 144 12.25 -6.89 -5.55
CA THR A 144 12.18 -6.85 -4.09
C THR A 144 11.35 -8.02 -3.56
N MET A 145 10.19 -8.30 -4.16
CA MET A 145 9.39 -9.47 -3.80
C MET A 145 10.18 -10.78 -3.96
N GLY A 146 10.98 -10.89 -5.02
CA GLY A 146 11.89 -12.01 -5.24
C GLY A 146 12.89 -12.17 -4.11
N ALA A 147 13.50 -11.09 -3.66
CA ALA A 147 14.45 -11.09 -2.55
C ALA A 147 13.79 -11.48 -1.21
N VAL A 148 12.62 -10.92 -0.90
CA VAL A 148 11.97 -11.03 0.41
C VAL A 148 11.18 -12.34 0.59
N ASP A 149 10.47 -12.78 -0.45
CA ASP A 149 9.52 -13.91 -0.34
C ASP A 149 9.99 -15.17 -1.11
N PHE A 150 10.87 -15.02 -2.10
CA PHE A 150 11.23 -16.11 -3.03
C PHE A 150 12.74 -16.44 -3.05
N HIS A 151 13.47 -16.16 -1.97
CA HIS A 151 14.91 -16.46 -1.84
C HIS A 151 15.76 -15.91 -3.01
N GLY A 152 15.45 -14.69 -3.45
CA GLY A 152 16.08 -14.03 -4.60
C GLY A 152 15.60 -14.49 -5.97
N SER A 153 14.62 -15.40 -6.07
CA SER A 153 14.14 -15.92 -7.36
C SER A 153 13.16 -14.97 -8.05
N TYR A 154 13.68 -14.16 -8.98
CA TYR A 154 12.85 -13.28 -9.82
C TYR A 154 11.79 -14.05 -10.61
N SER A 155 12.12 -15.20 -11.22
CA SER A 155 11.16 -15.97 -12.02
C SER A 155 9.95 -16.44 -11.21
N LYS A 156 10.15 -16.90 -9.96
CA LYS A 156 9.04 -17.28 -9.07
C LYS A 156 8.23 -16.06 -8.65
N ALA A 157 8.91 -14.95 -8.35
CA ALA A 157 8.25 -13.70 -8.01
C ALA A 157 7.39 -13.20 -9.16
N HIS A 158 7.93 -13.11 -10.37
CA HIS A 158 7.21 -12.77 -11.59
C HIS A 158 5.95 -13.63 -11.78
N SER A 159 6.09 -14.96 -11.77
CA SER A 159 4.93 -15.86 -11.92
C SER A 159 3.89 -15.72 -10.80
N ALA A 160 4.28 -15.31 -9.60
CA ALA A 160 3.35 -15.08 -8.50
C ALA A 160 2.74 -13.67 -8.52
N GLY A 161 3.51 -12.68 -8.95
CA GLY A 161 3.17 -11.26 -8.86
C GLY A 161 2.22 -10.84 -9.94
N ASP A 162 2.47 -11.16 -11.21
CA ASP A 162 1.68 -10.60 -12.31
C ASP A 162 0.21 -11.01 -12.19
N PHE A 163 -0.05 -12.32 -12.04
CA PHE A 163 -1.40 -12.79 -11.82
C PHE A 163 -1.91 -12.50 -10.39
N GLY A 164 -0.99 -12.47 -9.42
CA GLY A 164 -1.33 -12.15 -8.03
C GLY A 164 -1.85 -10.72 -7.88
N GLY A 165 -1.33 -9.78 -8.67
CA GLY A 165 -1.79 -8.39 -8.73
C GLY A 165 -3.26 -8.30 -9.09
N ASP A 166 -3.72 -9.05 -10.09
CA ASP A 166 -5.15 -9.07 -10.44
C ASP A 166 -6.01 -9.75 -9.39
N VAL A 167 -5.51 -10.82 -8.78
CA VAL A 167 -6.19 -11.48 -7.67
C VAL A 167 -6.40 -10.50 -6.51
N LEU A 168 -5.39 -9.71 -6.17
CA LEU A 168 -5.49 -8.68 -5.15
C LEU A 168 -6.39 -7.54 -5.61
N SER A 169 -6.23 -7.02 -6.82
CA SER A 169 -7.09 -5.98 -7.40
C SER A 169 -8.57 -6.35 -7.29
N GLN A 170 -8.96 -7.54 -7.75
CA GLN A 170 -10.35 -8.01 -7.69
C GLN A 170 -10.83 -8.34 -6.28
N PHE A 171 -9.93 -8.69 -5.36
CA PHE A 171 -10.28 -8.91 -3.97
C PHE A 171 -10.45 -7.60 -3.20
N GLU A 172 -9.60 -6.61 -3.50
CA GLU A 172 -9.53 -5.36 -2.79
C GLU A 172 -10.51 -4.32 -3.36
N PHE A 173 -10.58 -4.11 -4.66
CA PHE A 173 -11.24 -2.93 -5.25
C PHE A 173 -12.59 -3.21 -5.89
N SER A 174 -13.40 -2.15 -5.94
CA SER A 174 -14.59 -2.10 -6.79
C SER A 174 -14.23 -1.53 -8.16
N PHE A 175 -14.69 -2.23 -9.20
CA PHE A 175 -14.49 -1.91 -10.62
C PHE A 175 -15.82 -1.49 -11.30
N ASN A 176 -16.71 -0.84 -10.54
CA ASN A 176 -18.00 -0.36 -11.04
C ASN A 176 -17.91 0.68 -12.18
N TYR A 177 -16.72 1.24 -12.42
CA TYR A 177 -16.39 2.19 -13.47
C TYR A 177 -15.94 1.54 -14.80
N LEU A 178 -15.89 0.20 -14.88
CA LEU A 178 -15.48 -0.48 -16.11
C LEU A 178 -16.42 -0.20 -17.28
N ALA A 179 -15.83 0.13 -18.42
CA ALA A 179 -16.56 0.32 -19.65
C ALA A 179 -17.17 -1.02 -20.11
N ARG A 180 -18.48 -1.02 -20.39
CA ARG A 180 -19.19 -2.23 -20.85
C ARG A 180 -18.85 -2.65 -22.28
N ARG A 181 -18.13 -1.79 -22.99
CA ARG A 181 -17.75 -1.95 -24.38
C ARG A 181 -16.32 -1.44 -24.53
N TRP A 182 -15.54 -2.13 -25.35
CA TRP A 182 -14.20 -1.68 -25.71
C TRP A 182 -14.15 -1.31 -27.17
N TYR A 183 -13.47 -0.21 -27.47
CA TYR A 183 -13.18 0.19 -28.84
C TYR A 183 -11.68 0.03 -29.13
N VAL A 184 -11.35 -0.64 -30.24
CA VAL A 184 -9.96 -0.82 -30.68
C VAL A 184 -9.79 -0.21 -32.08
N PRO A 185 -8.87 0.75 -32.28
CA PRO A 185 -8.66 1.46 -33.56
C PRO A 185 -7.82 0.62 -34.53
N ILE A 186 -8.42 -0.43 -35.09
CA ILE A 186 -7.72 -1.48 -35.85
C ILE A 186 -6.94 -0.95 -37.06
N GLU A 187 -7.55 -0.12 -37.90
CA GLU A 187 -6.90 0.37 -39.13
C GLU A 187 -5.70 1.26 -38.80
N ASP A 188 -5.83 2.09 -37.76
CA ASP A 188 -4.76 2.95 -37.28
C ASP A 188 -3.58 2.15 -36.71
N LEU A 189 -3.86 1.11 -35.92
CA LEU A 189 -2.82 0.26 -35.34
C LEU A 189 -2.01 -0.46 -36.42
N LEU A 190 -2.64 -0.92 -37.51
CA LEU A 190 -1.93 -1.54 -38.64
C LEU A 190 -0.90 -0.59 -39.25
N GLU A 191 -1.30 0.66 -39.49
CA GLU A 191 -0.42 1.67 -40.08
C GLU A 191 0.65 2.16 -39.09
N ILE A 192 0.34 2.25 -37.79
CA ILE A 192 1.34 2.54 -36.75
C ILE A 192 2.42 1.44 -36.70
N TYR A 193 2.04 0.16 -36.68
CA TYR A 193 3.01 -0.93 -36.72
C TYR A 193 3.79 -0.93 -38.03
N LYS A 194 3.13 -0.69 -39.17
CA LYS A 194 3.82 -0.57 -40.46
C LYS A 194 4.84 0.56 -40.47
N LYS A 195 4.53 1.71 -39.87
CA LYS A 195 5.47 2.82 -39.68
C LYS A 195 6.63 2.44 -38.75
N LEU A 196 6.35 1.76 -37.64
CA LEU A 196 7.37 1.32 -36.68
C LEU A 196 8.38 0.33 -37.30
N TYR A 197 7.90 -0.67 -38.04
CA TYR A 197 8.73 -1.74 -38.59
C TYR A 197 9.20 -1.49 -40.03
N GLY A 198 8.64 -0.50 -40.72
CA GLY A 198 8.85 -0.24 -42.15
C GLY A 198 8.22 -1.31 -43.07
N ARG A 199 7.42 -2.23 -42.53
CA ARG A 199 6.74 -3.31 -43.25
C ARG A 199 5.52 -3.80 -42.46
N GLU A 200 4.62 -4.50 -43.12
CA GLU A 200 3.50 -5.17 -42.45
C GLU A 200 4.01 -6.36 -41.63
N VAL A 201 3.70 -6.36 -40.33
CA VAL A 201 4.15 -7.39 -39.37
C VAL A 201 3.00 -8.09 -38.64
N ILE A 202 1.79 -7.52 -38.67
CA ILE A 202 0.59 -8.05 -38.01
C ILE A 202 -0.62 -7.88 -38.93
N THR A 203 -1.63 -8.75 -38.78
CA THR A 203 -2.83 -8.73 -39.62
C THR A 203 -4.03 -8.14 -38.89
N LYS A 204 -4.99 -7.59 -39.64
CA LYS A 204 -6.27 -7.09 -39.12
C LYS A 204 -6.97 -8.12 -38.22
N ASN A 205 -7.05 -9.36 -38.68
CA ASN A 205 -7.73 -10.43 -37.95
C ASN A 205 -7.02 -10.76 -36.63
N ALA A 206 -5.69 -10.75 -36.60
CA ALA A 206 -4.93 -10.98 -35.38
C ALA A 206 -5.24 -9.89 -34.32
N ILE A 207 -5.21 -8.61 -34.71
CA ILE A 207 -5.55 -7.52 -33.77
C ILE A 207 -6.97 -7.68 -33.23
N VAL A 208 -7.96 -7.93 -34.10
CA VAL A 208 -9.37 -8.09 -33.70
C VAL A 208 -9.56 -9.28 -32.77
N ASP A 209 -9.04 -10.45 -33.16
CA ASP A 209 -9.29 -11.69 -32.43
C ASP A 209 -8.60 -11.71 -31.06
N CYS A 210 -7.36 -11.23 -31.00
CA CYS A 210 -6.59 -11.20 -29.77
C CYS A 210 -7.08 -10.14 -28.78
N SER A 211 -7.44 -8.96 -29.27
CA SER A 211 -8.06 -7.92 -28.40
C SER A 211 -9.44 -8.35 -27.89
N TYR A 212 -10.21 -9.11 -28.70
CA TYR A 212 -11.48 -9.67 -28.26
C TYR A 212 -11.30 -10.74 -27.19
N LEU A 213 -10.23 -11.55 -27.26
CA LEU A 213 -9.88 -12.50 -26.20
C LEU A 213 -9.57 -11.78 -24.88
N GLN A 214 -8.73 -10.75 -24.89
CA GLN A 214 -8.45 -9.93 -23.70
C GLN A 214 -9.71 -9.30 -23.10
N PHE A 215 -10.60 -8.79 -23.94
CA PHE A 215 -11.89 -8.25 -23.50
C PHE A 215 -12.71 -9.30 -22.74
N LEU A 216 -12.75 -10.55 -23.23
CA LEU A 216 -13.42 -11.65 -22.54
C LEU A 216 -12.70 -12.08 -21.27
N GLU A 217 -11.37 -12.06 -21.26
CA GLU A 217 -10.54 -12.37 -20.09
C GLU A 217 -10.83 -11.43 -18.93
N MET A 218 -10.97 -10.11 -19.18
CA MET A 218 -11.38 -9.13 -18.16
C MET A 218 -12.69 -9.55 -17.45
N TYR A 219 -13.73 -9.93 -18.20
CA TYR A 219 -14.98 -10.40 -17.60
C TYR A 219 -14.81 -11.74 -16.87
N GLY A 220 -13.93 -12.61 -17.36
CA GLY A 220 -13.56 -13.86 -16.69
C GLY A 220 -12.90 -13.60 -15.34
N GLU A 221 -11.99 -12.63 -15.27
CA GLU A 221 -11.32 -12.21 -14.03
C GLU A 221 -12.34 -11.76 -12.99
N MET A 222 -13.18 -10.79 -13.33
CA MET A 222 -14.16 -10.20 -12.42
C MET A 222 -15.11 -11.22 -11.77
N LEU A 223 -15.40 -12.34 -12.44
CA LEU A 223 -16.33 -13.34 -11.93
C LEU A 223 -15.70 -14.36 -10.99
N ALA A 224 -14.38 -14.57 -11.06
CA ALA A 224 -13.78 -15.79 -10.52
C ALA A 224 -12.44 -15.62 -9.80
N ILE A 225 -11.60 -14.63 -10.13
CA ILE A 225 -10.19 -14.68 -9.68
C ILE A 225 -9.97 -14.24 -8.24
N SER A 226 -10.83 -13.39 -7.67
CA SER A 226 -10.75 -13.01 -6.25
C SER A 226 -10.79 -14.22 -5.30
N LYS A 227 -11.37 -15.34 -5.75
CA LYS A 227 -11.39 -16.63 -5.06
C LYS A 227 -10.01 -17.26 -4.86
N LEU A 228 -9.02 -16.81 -5.63
CA LEU A 228 -7.64 -17.27 -5.56
C LEU A 228 -6.80 -16.47 -4.55
N TYR A 229 -7.38 -15.47 -3.88
CA TYR A 229 -6.70 -14.63 -2.87
C TYR A 229 -5.92 -15.47 -1.87
N SER A 230 -6.56 -16.42 -1.20
CA SER A 230 -5.91 -17.31 -0.22
C SER A 230 -4.71 -18.10 -0.77
N THR A 231 -4.67 -18.38 -2.07
CA THR A 231 -3.54 -19.07 -2.72
C THR A 231 -2.38 -18.11 -2.95
N TYR A 232 -2.65 -16.91 -3.45
CA TYR A 232 -1.61 -15.92 -3.76
C TYR A 232 -1.09 -15.21 -2.52
N SER A 233 -1.94 -14.87 -1.56
CA SER A 233 -1.52 -14.33 -0.26
C SER A 233 -0.57 -15.27 0.48
N ARG A 234 -0.77 -16.60 0.36
CA ARG A 234 0.17 -17.60 0.92
C ARG A 234 1.51 -17.67 0.19
N LYS A 235 1.52 -17.42 -1.12
CA LYS A 235 2.76 -17.40 -1.90
C LYS A 235 3.62 -16.19 -1.53
N SER A 236 2.99 -15.03 -1.34
CA SER A 236 3.71 -13.78 -1.08
C SER A 236 2.95 -12.87 -0.11
N PRO A 237 3.36 -12.80 1.17
CA PRO A 237 2.95 -11.75 2.08
C PRO A 237 3.39 -10.35 1.63
N PHE A 238 4.56 -10.22 0.98
CA PHE A 238 5.03 -8.95 0.40
C PHE A 238 4.00 -8.38 -0.58
N LEU A 239 3.47 -9.22 -1.48
CA LEU A 239 2.46 -8.80 -2.44
C LEU A 239 1.26 -8.16 -1.72
N VAL A 240 0.69 -8.81 -0.70
CA VAL A 240 -0.47 -8.28 0.05
C VAL A 240 -0.16 -6.97 0.77
N GLU A 241 1.00 -6.86 1.39
CA GLU A 241 1.35 -5.70 2.21
C GLU A 241 1.80 -4.49 1.40
N GLN A 242 2.44 -4.74 0.24
CA GLN A 242 3.15 -3.71 -0.51
C GLN A 242 2.45 -3.34 -1.82
N PHE A 243 1.45 -4.09 -2.28
CA PHE A 243 0.79 -3.92 -3.59
C PHE A 243 0.45 -2.48 -3.95
N GLN A 244 -0.18 -1.75 -3.03
CA GLN A 244 -0.59 -0.37 -3.29
C GLN A 244 0.52 0.65 -3.02
N GLU A 245 1.42 0.33 -2.08
CA GLU A 245 2.13 1.35 -1.28
C GLU A 245 3.64 1.32 -1.48
N TYR A 246 4.16 0.23 -2.04
CA TYR A 246 5.58 0.09 -2.32
C TYR A 246 6.07 1.30 -3.10
N PHE A 247 7.16 1.90 -2.62
CA PHE A 247 7.57 3.22 -3.08
C PHE A 247 7.95 3.26 -4.56
N LEU A 248 8.40 2.13 -5.14
CA LEU A 248 8.80 2.00 -6.54
C LEU A 248 8.13 0.78 -7.18
N GLY A 249 7.07 1.00 -7.95
CA GLY A 249 6.27 -0.05 -8.58
C GLY A 249 5.06 -0.54 -7.77
N GLY A 250 4.69 0.13 -6.68
CA GLY A 250 3.34 -0.02 -6.11
C GLY A 250 2.30 0.73 -6.95
N LEU A 251 1.01 0.41 -6.82
CA LEU A 251 -0.06 1.02 -7.65
C LEU A 251 -0.03 2.55 -7.64
N ASP A 252 0.19 3.15 -6.48
CA ASP A 252 0.19 4.61 -6.34
C ASP A 252 1.40 5.26 -7.03
N ASP A 253 2.56 4.60 -7.02
CA ASP A 253 3.75 5.07 -7.72
C ASP A 253 3.58 4.94 -9.25
N MET A 254 3.06 3.81 -9.72
CA MET A 254 2.77 3.59 -11.15
C MET A 254 1.70 4.56 -11.67
N ALA A 255 0.68 4.88 -10.87
CA ALA A 255 -0.32 5.88 -11.22
C ALA A 255 0.29 7.30 -11.31
N PHE A 256 1.17 7.67 -10.39
CA PHE A 256 1.91 8.94 -10.47
C PHE A 256 2.74 9.02 -11.75
N TRP A 257 3.55 8.01 -12.05
CA TRP A 257 4.34 7.97 -13.28
C TRP A 257 3.50 7.96 -14.55
N SER A 258 2.29 7.37 -14.50
CA SER A 258 1.34 7.42 -15.60
C SER A 258 0.87 8.86 -15.87
N THR A 259 0.67 9.68 -14.83
CA THR A 259 0.38 11.11 -15.03
C THR A 259 1.55 11.85 -15.70
N ASN A 260 2.80 11.52 -15.35
CA ASN A 260 3.98 12.14 -15.97
C ASN A 260 4.08 11.79 -17.46
N ILE A 261 3.85 10.54 -17.85
CA ILE A 261 3.89 10.15 -19.27
C ILE A 261 2.73 10.77 -20.06
N TYR A 262 1.56 10.99 -19.43
CA TYR A 262 0.44 11.70 -20.06
C TYR A 262 0.79 13.16 -20.39
N HIS A 263 1.49 13.86 -19.48
CA HIS A 263 2.01 15.19 -19.75
C HIS A 263 2.97 15.18 -20.95
N LEU A 264 3.94 14.26 -20.97
CA LEU A 264 4.90 14.15 -22.07
C LEU A 264 4.23 13.78 -23.40
N MET A 265 3.28 12.85 -23.39
CA MET A 265 2.52 12.46 -24.57
C MET A 265 1.68 13.62 -25.12
N SER A 266 0.99 14.37 -24.24
CA SER A 266 0.24 15.55 -24.66
C SER A 266 1.15 16.60 -25.31
N PHE A 267 2.34 16.84 -24.75
CA PHE A 267 3.34 17.73 -25.33
C PHE A 267 3.78 17.25 -26.72
N MET A 268 4.09 15.96 -26.87
CA MET A 268 4.52 15.38 -28.14
C MET A 268 3.41 15.42 -29.21
N LEU A 269 2.15 15.24 -28.82
CA LEU A 269 1.01 15.37 -29.73
C LEU A 269 0.82 16.80 -30.24
N GLU A 270 1.09 17.82 -29.42
CA GLU A 270 0.91 19.22 -29.80
C GLU A 270 2.12 19.83 -30.51
N ASN A 271 3.33 19.54 -30.03
CA ASN A 271 4.57 20.18 -30.48
C ASN A 271 5.43 19.28 -31.39
N GLY A 272 5.18 17.97 -31.40
CA GLY A 272 6.04 16.99 -32.05
C GLY A 272 7.17 16.51 -31.12
N THR A 273 8.03 15.66 -31.65
CA THR A 273 9.06 14.93 -30.89
C THR A 273 10.48 15.47 -31.06
N SER A 274 10.66 16.52 -31.87
CA SER A 274 11.99 17.08 -32.18
C SER A 274 12.72 17.64 -30.97
N ASP A 275 11.97 18.17 -30.00
CA ASP A 275 12.51 18.77 -28.77
C ASP A 275 12.53 17.78 -27.59
N CYS A 276 12.44 16.47 -27.88
CA CYS A 276 12.40 15.41 -26.89
C CYS A 276 13.61 14.46 -27.00
N ASN A 277 14.10 13.99 -25.86
CA ASN A 277 14.92 12.79 -25.75
C ASN A 277 14.00 11.59 -25.57
N LEU A 278 14.10 10.60 -26.47
CA LEU A 278 13.22 9.43 -26.53
C LEU A 278 14.01 8.12 -26.36
N PRO A 279 14.53 7.83 -25.15
CA PRO A 279 15.15 6.54 -24.86
C PRO A 279 14.12 5.41 -24.95
N GLU A 280 14.57 4.16 -25.12
CA GLU A 280 13.70 2.99 -25.26
C GLU A 280 12.72 2.83 -24.09
N ASN A 281 13.19 3.09 -22.87
CA ASN A 281 12.37 3.01 -21.67
C ASN A 281 11.55 4.31 -21.46
N PRO A 282 10.21 4.21 -21.34
CA PRO A 282 9.29 5.35 -21.24
C PRO A 282 9.50 6.23 -19.99
N LEU A 283 10.01 5.69 -18.88
CA LEU A 283 10.23 6.46 -17.64
C LEU A 283 11.30 7.55 -17.80
N PHE A 284 12.15 7.44 -18.83
CA PHE A 284 13.26 8.37 -19.06
C PHE A 284 13.01 9.35 -20.22
N ILE A 285 11.79 9.38 -20.77
CA ILE A 285 11.41 10.39 -21.76
C ILE A 285 11.49 11.78 -21.13
N ALA A 286 12.06 12.73 -21.87
CA ALA A 286 12.12 14.12 -21.47
C ALA A 286 11.90 15.04 -22.67
N CYS A 287 11.11 16.10 -22.50
CA CYS A 287 10.80 17.08 -23.56
C CYS A 287 10.96 18.52 -23.02
N GLY A 288 11.40 19.45 -23.87
CA GLY A 288 11.30 20.89 -23.57
C GLY A 288 12.32 21.49 -22.57
N GLY A 289 13.51 20.90 -22.38
CA GLY A 289 14.54 21.40 -21.45
C GLY A 289 16.00 21.03 -21.80
N PRO A 290 17.01 21.55 -21.07
CA PRO A 290 18.41 21.24 -21.34
C PRO A 290 18.68 19.74 -21.14
N GLN A 291 19.28 19.12 -22.15
CA GLN A 291 19.56 17.69 -22.21
C GLN A 291 20.42 17.24 -21.02
N ALA A 292 19.79 16.68 -19.97
CA ALA A 292 20.49 15.89 -18.98
C ALA A 292 20.77 14.52 -19.60
N SER A 293 22.05 14.19 -19.77
CA SER A 293 22.49 12.89 -20.27
C SER A 293 22.19 11.80 -19.24
N THR A 294 21.00 11.23 -19.26
CA THR A 294 20.72 9.97 -18.59
C THR A 294 21.26 8.85 -19.47
N GLN A 295 22.24 8.09 -18.96
CA GLN A 295 22.72 6.86 -19.62
C GLN A 295 21.56 5.87 -19.68
N GLY A 296 20.94 5.73 -20.85
CA GLY A 296 19.99 4.66 -21.13
C GLY A 296 20.68 3.31 -20.96
N SER A 297 20.23 2.51 -20.01
CA SER A 297 20.61 1.11 -19.92
C SER A 297 19.91 0.36 -21.07
N ARG A 298 20.67 -0.45 -21.84
CA ARG A 298 20.06 -1.40 -22.77
C ARG A 298 19.29 -2.43 -21.94
N VAL A 299 17.97 -2.48 -22.12
CA VAL A 299 17.14 -3.50 -21.48
C VAL A 299 17.50 -4.84 -22.09
N GLN A 300 17.92 -5.79 -21.25
CA GLN A 300 18.27 -7.14 -21.68
C GLN A 300 16.96 -7.93 -21.88
N LYS A 301 16.55 -8.11 -23.14
CA LYS A 301 15.42 -8.98 -23.51
C LYS A 301 15.80 -10.43 -23.18
N ASN A 302 15.05 -11.06 -22.28
CA ASN A 302 15.17 -12.49 -22.04
C ASN A 302 14.10 -13.21 -22.85
N ASP A 303 14.50 -13.81 -23.97
CA ASP A 303 13.62 -14.63 -24.80
C ASP A 303 13.18 -15.88 -24.02
N PHE A 304 11.86 -16.00 -23.78
CA PHE A 304 11.27 -17.22 -23.22
C PHE A 304 10.34 -17.87 -24.25
N HIS A 305 10.91 -18.70 -25.12
CA HIS A 305 10.11 -19.54 -26.01
C HIS A 305 9.53 -20.75 -25.26
N ARG A 306 8.21 -20.92 -25.31
CA ARG A 306 7.56 -22.21 -25.02
C ARG A 306 6.37 -22.46 -25.93
N ASN A 307 6.45 -23.57 -26.67
CA ASN A 307 5.34 -24.13 -27.43
C ASN A 307 4.34 -24.79 -26.46
N LEU A 308 3.15 -24.20 -26.32
CA LEU A 308 2.00 -24.88 -25.73
C LEU A 308 0.86 -24.90 -26.74
N THR A 309 0.45 -26.11 -27.13
CA THR A 309 -0.64 -26.33 -28.07
C THR A 309 -1.95 -26.43 -27.29
N ALA A 310 -2.73 -25.34 -27.25
CA ALA A 310 -4.12 -25.37 -26.81
C ALA A 310 -5.01 -24.77 -27.91
N SER A 311 -5.85 -25.61 -28.51
CA SER A 311 -6.83 -25.21 -29.54
C SER A 311 -8.21 -25.16 -28.91
N LEU A 312 -8.73 -23.96 -28.65
CA LEU A 312 -10.07 -23.80 -28.10
C LEU A 312 -10.74 -22.50 -28.53
N THR A 313 -11.01 -22.31 -29.82
CA THR A 313 -11.99 -21.32 -30.29
C THR A 313 -12.39 -21.60 -31.74
N LYS A 314 -13.50 -22.32 -31.96
CA LYS A 314 -14.23 -22.26 -33.24
C LYS A 314 -15.69 -21.85 -33.14
N ASP A 315 -16.30 -21.83 -31.94
CA ASP A 315 -17.75 -21.65 -31.81
C ASP A 315 -18.20 -20.67 -30.71
N VAL A 316 -17.39 -19.65 -30.37
CA VAL A 316 -17.90 -18.53 -29.55
C VAL A 316 -18.51 -17.50 -30.50
N ARG A 317 -19.82 -17.26 -30.39
CA ARG A 317 -20.53 -16.20 -31.13
C ARG A 317 -19.93 -14.85 -30.72
N LYS A 318 -19.03 -14.30 -31.55
CA LYS A 318 -18.34 -13.03 -31.29
C LYS A 318 -19.33 -11.87 -31.42
N ASN A 319 -19.52 -11.08 -30.36
CA ASN A 319 -20.36 -9.88 -30.41
C ASN A 319 -19.50 -8.65 -30.72
N ILE A 320 -19.12 -8.54 -32.00
CA ILE A 320 -18.22 -7.53 -32.53
C ILE A 320 -18.99 -6.68 -33.55
N SER A 321 -18.99 -5.36 -33.35
CA SER A 321 -19.48 -4.39 -34.33
C SER A 321 -18.30 -3.71 -35.00
N TYR A 322 -18.24 -3.79 -36.33
CA TYR A 322 -17.20 -3.12 -37.11
C TYR A 322 -17.60 -1.66 -37.37
N THR A 323 -16.63 -0.77 -37.26
CA THR A 323 -16.72 0.64 -37.66
C THR A 323 -15.81 0.87 -38.86
N GLU A 324 -15.74 2.09 -39.37
CA GLU A 324 -14.85 2.43 -40.49
C GLU A 324 -13.37 2.26 -40.12
N ARG A 325 -12.96 2.71 -38.92
CA ARG A 325 -11.56 2.72 -38.47
C ARG A 325 -11.20 1.65 -37.43
N GLY A 326 -12.19 1.05 -36.78
CA GLY A 326 -11.94 0.12 -35.68
C GLY A 326 -13.08 -0.87 -35.41
N VAL A 327 -13.05 -1.49 -34.24
CA VAL A 327 -14.07 -2.45 -33.79
C VAL A 327 -14.55 -2.13 -32.39
N LEU A 328 -15.83 -2.39 -32.15
CA LEU A 328 -16.46 -2.28 -30.85
C LEU A 328 -16.81 -3.69 -30.35
N PHE A 329 -16.27 -4.04 -29.18
CA PHE A 329 -16.59 -5.27 -28.47
C PHE A 329 -17.68 -5.03 -27.45
N SER A 330 -18.57 -6.00 -27.31
CA SER A 330 -19.63 -5.97 -26.30
C SER A 330 -19.93 -7.37 -25.79
N VAL A 331 -20.48 -7.46 -24.59
CA VAL A 331 -21.01 -8.71 -24.01
C VAL A 331 -22.53 -8.66 -23.95
N ASP A 332 -23.17 -9.83 -24.00
CA ASP A 332 -24.62 -9.94 -23.84
C ASP A 332 -25.05 -9.49 -22.43
N SER A 333 -26.26 -8.91 -22.32
CA SER A 333 -26.75 -8.26 -21.09
C SER A 333 -26.65 -9.14 -19.83
N TRP A 334 -26.84 -10.46 -19.95
CA TRP A 334 -26.82 -11.39 -18.82
C TRP A 334 -25.47 -11.42 -18.06
N THR A 335 -24.34 -11.21 -18.75
CA THR A 335 -23.02 -11.14 -18.11
C THR A 335 -22.89 -9.86 -17.27
N SER A 336 -23.36 -8.74 -17.82
CA SER A 336 -23.41 -7.46 -17.11
C SER A 336 -24.40 -7.48 -15.94
N ASP A 337 -25.52 -8.18 -16.08
CA ASP A 337 -26.51 -8.37 -15.02
C ASP A 337 -25.94 -9.27 -13.90
N SER A 338 -25.14 -10.28 -14.25
CA SER A 338 -24.48 -11.16 -13.28
C SER A 338 -23.42 -10.43 -12.44
N LEU A 339 -22.63 -9.56 -13.07
CA LEU A 339 -21.68 -8.68 -12.36
C LEU A 339 -22.40 -7.66 -11.48
N THR A 340 -23.44 -7.02 -12.01
CA THR A 340 -24.27 -6.09 -11.24
C THR A 340 -24.92 -6.80 -10.05
N PHE A 341 -25.40 -8.04 -10.23
CA PHE A 341 -25.92 -8.88 -9.16
C PHE A 341 -24.87 -9.26 -8.13
N LEU A 342 -23.62 -9.58 -8.53
CA LEU A 342 -22.53 -9.84 -7.59
C LEU A 342 -22.22 -8.60 -6.74
N TYR A 343 -22.13 -7.42 -7.36
CA TYR A 343 -21.92 -6.16 -6.64
C TYR A 343 -23.10 -5.81 -5.72
N GLN A 344 -24.35 -5.96 -6.19
CA GLN A 344 -25.53 -5.74 -5.37
C GLN A 344 -25.68 -6.78 -4.25
N THR A 345 -25.23 -8.01 -4.47
CA THR A 345 -25.22 -9.07 -3.43
C THR A 345 -24.13 -8.79 -2.41
N LEU A 346 -22.96 -8.32 -2.82
CA LEU A 346 -21.91 -7.83 -1.92
C LEU A 346 -22.43 -6.66 -1.08
N GLU A 347 -23.00 -5.64 -1.72
CA GLU A 347 -23.60 -4.46 -1.07
C GLU A 347 -24.77 -4.84 -0.13
N ARG A 348 -25.62 -5.79 -0.55
CA ARG A 348 -26.70 -6.32 0.29
C ARG A 348 -26.18 -7.15 1.44
N ASN A 349 -25.16 -7.98 1.23
CA ASN A 349 -24.53 -8.79 2.28
C ASN A 349 -23.86 -7.90 3.32
N ILE A 350 -23.19 -6.83 2.88
CA ILE A 350 -22.69 -5.74 3.71
C ILE A 350 -23.85 -5.17 4.54
N ARG A 351 -24.96 -4.78 3.89
CA ARG A 351 -26.15 -4.23 4.57
C ARG A 351 -26.80 -5.21 5.55
N THR A 352 -26.86 -6.50 5.22
CA THR A 352 -27.42 -7.55 6.10
C THR A 352 -26.46 -7.99 7.20
N MET A 353 -25.15 -7.83 7.06
CA MET A 353 -24.18 -7.99 8.15
C MET A 353 -24.39 -6.91 9.21
N PHE A 354 -24.71 -5.68 8.80
CA PHE A 354 -25.06 -4.60 9.71
C PHE A 354 -26.45 -4.74 10.35
N THR A 355 -27.32 -5.63 9.83
CA THR A 355 -28.69 -5.86 10.37
C THR A 355 -28.95 -7.30 10.83
N GLY A 356 -27.93 -8.16 10.85
CA GLY A 356 -28.05 -9.60 11.11
C GLY A 356 -28.00 -9.93 12.60
N SER A 357 -29.18 -10.11 13.20
CA SER A 357 -29.38 -10.46 14.60
C SER A 357 -28.82 -11.83 15.01
N SER A 358 -27.93 -11.86 16.01
CA SER A 358 -27.93 -12.87 17.07
C SER A 358 -27.16 -12.36 18.29
N GLN A 359 -27.86 -12.09 19.40
CA GLN A 359 -27.32 -11.74 20.73
C GLN A 359 -26.08 -10.83 20.70
N GLN A 360 -26.32 -9.53 20.53
CA GLN A 360 -25.29 -8.51 20.69
C GLN A 360 -24.73 -8.61 22.12
N SER A 361 -23.55 -9.23 22.26
CA SER A 361 -22.85 -9.21 23.54
C SER A 361 -22.45 -7.77 23.81
N TRP A 362 -22.59 -7.33 25.06
CA TRP A 362 -22.23 -5.97 25.51
C TRP A 362 -20.76 -5.56 25.20
N LYS A 363 -19.92 -6.48 24.71
CA LYS A 363 -18.51 -6.25 24.35
C LYS A 363 -18.31 -5.63 22.95
N HIS A 364 -19.25 -5.79 22.03
CA HIS A 364 -19.08 -5.33 20.65
C HIS A 364 -19.53 -3.88 20.48
N VAL A 365 -18.64 -3.01 20.02
CA VAL A 365 -18.91 -1.59 19.81
C VAL A 365 -18.76 -1.28 18.32
N SER A 366 -19.90 -1.04 17.65
CA SER A 366 -19.95 -0.74 16.21
C SER A 366 -20.23 0.72 15.90
N SER A 367 -20.74 1.49 16.87
CA SER A 367 -21.10 2.89 16.69
C SER A 367 -20.02 3.77 17.33
N PRO A 368 -19.21 4.50 16.54
CA PRO A 368 -18.29 5.48 17.08
C PRO A 368 -19.04 6.71 17.64
N LEU A 369 -18.36 7.48 18.47
CA LEU A 369 -18.80 8.80 18.93
C LEU A 369 -18.83 9.81 17.78
N ALA A 370 -17.84 9.74 16.89
CA ALA A 370 -17.70 10.60 15.73
C ALA A 370 -16.88 9.91 14.64
N SER A 371 -17.11 10.30 13.38
CA SER A 371 -16.32 9.89 12.22
C SER A 371 -15.77 11.08 11.46
N TYR A 372 -14.46 11.08 11.19
CA TYR A 372 -13.80 12.14 10.42
C TYR A 372 -13.40 11.61 9.05
N PHE A 373 -13.66 12.38 7.99
CA PHE A 373 -13.44 11.97 6.61
C PHE A 373 -12.89 13.11 5.75
N LEU A 374 -12.56 12.79 4.49
CA LEU A 374 -12.09 13.75 3.48
C LEU A 374 -12.94 13.68 2.21
N SER A 375 -12.91 14.77 1.43
CA SER A 375 -13.67 14.89 0.18
C SER A 375 -12.89 14.49 -1.07
N PHE A 376 -11.58 14.22 -0.94
CA PHE A 376 -10.72 13.81 -2.06
C PHE A 376 -10.43 12.29 -2.02
N PRO A 377 -10.45 11.59 -3.18
CA PRO A 377 -10.21 10.15 -3.23
C PRO A 377 -8.74 9.82 -2.98
N TYR A 378 -8.44 8.58 -2.57
CA TYR A 378 -7.08 8.05 -2.36
C TYR A 378 -6.19 8.82 -1.39
N THR A 379 -6.76 9.67 -0.53
CA THR A 379 -6.02 10.53 0.39
C THR A 379 -5.31 9.76 1.51
N ARG A 380 -5.82 8.57 1.87
CA ARG A 380 -5.30 7.68 2.93
C ARG A 380 -5.28 8.35 4.31
N LEU A 381 -6.38 9.01 4.68
CA LEU A 381 -6.56 9.61 6.00
C LEU A 381 -6.33 8.58 7.11
N GLY A 382 -5.53 8.95 8.11
CA GLY A 382 -5.24 8.09 9.25
C GLY A 382 -4.06 7.14 9.02
N TRP A 383 -3.31 7.32 7.93
CA TRP A 383 -2.08 6.57 7.67
C TRP A 383 -1.10 6.64 8.84
N ALA A 384 -0.84 7.85 9.32
CA ALA A 384 -0.10 8.11 10.54
C ALA A 384 -0.94 8.99 11.45
N MET A 385 -0.90 8.72 12.76
CA MET A 385 -1.57 9.53 13.77
C MET A 385 -0.65 9.68 14.98
N THR A 386 -0.74 10.84 15.63
CA THR A 386 -0.12 11.05 16.94
C THR A 386 -0.96 12.02 17.75
N SER A 387 -0.79 11.99 19.07
CA SER A 387 -1.50 12.88 19.99
C SER A 387 -0.54 13.55 20.95
N ALA A 388 -0.72 14.84 21.14
CA ALA A 388 0.03 15.69 22.05
C ALA A 388 -0.74 16.99 22.31
N ASP A 389 -0.39 17.71 23.37
CA ASP A 389 -0.95 19.03 23.68
C ASP A 389 -0.20 20.12 22.88
N LEU A 390 -0.58 20.31 21.62
CA LEU A 390 0.12 21.21 20.68
C LEU A 390 -0.25 22.67 20.89
N ASN A 391 -1.42 22.94 21.48
CA ASN A 391 -1.87 24.28 21.83
C ASN A 391 -1.55 24.70 23.28
N GLN A 392 -0.99 23.79 24.08
CA GLN A 392 -0.62 23.99 25.49
C GLN A 392 -1.80 24.31 26.42
N ASP A 393 -2.99 23.78 26.13
CA ASP A 393 -4.18 23.96 26.96
C ASP A 393 -4.36 22.88 28.05
N GLY A 394 -3.46 21.89 28.07
CA GLY A 394 -3.45 20.76 29.00
C GLY A 394 -4.24 19.54 28.53
N LEU A 395 -4.82 19.56 27.33
CA LEU A 395 -5.60 18.48 26.73
C LEU A 395 -4.86 17.88 25.53
N GLY A 396 -5.21 16.65 25.15
CA GLY A 396 -4.61 16.01 23.99
C GLY A 396 -5.24 16.50 22.68
N ASP A 397 -4.41 16.91 21.74
CA ASP A 397 -4.80 17.19 20.36
C ASP A 397 -4.52 15.97 19.47
N LEU A 398 -5.10 15.95 18.28
CA LEU A 398 -4.90 14.89 17.28
C LEU A 398 -4.23 15.44 16.02
N VAL A 399 -3.11 14.83 15.65
CA VAL A 399 -2.44 15.06 14.36
C VAL A 399 -2.66 13.86 13.46
N VAL A 400 -3.08 14.09 12.22
CA VAL A 400 -3.45 13.03 11.28
C VAL A 400 -2.78 13.25 9.92
N GLY A 401 -2.08 12.24 9.43
CA GLY A 401 -1.49 12.20 8.10
C GLY A 401 -2.46 11.64 7.05
N ALA A 402 -2.42 12.24 5.86
CA ALA A 402 -3.09 11.80 4.64
C ALA A 402 -2.08 11.87 3.47
N PRO A 403 -1.08 10.97 3.41
CA PRO A 403 0.03 11.07 2.46
C PRO A 403 -0.38 10.88 1.00
N GLY A 404 -1.54 10.28 0.73
CA GLY A 404 -2.09 10.16 -0.62
C GLY A 404 -2.79 11.42 -1.13
N TYR A 405 -2.90 12.47 -0.28
CA TYR A 405 -3.60 13.70 -0.66
C TYR A 405 -3.06 14.28 -1.96
N SER A 406 -3.99 14.52 -2.88
CA SER A 406 -3.75 14.96 -4.23
C SER A 406 -4.75 16.04 -4.60
N ARG A 407 -4.32 16.97 -5.45
CA ARG A 407 -5.19 17.94 -6.13
C ARG A 407 -4.78 18.05 -7.59
N PRO A 408 -5.61 18.60 -8.49
CA PRO A 408 -5.25 18.73 -9.90
C PRO A 408 -3.85 19.35 -10.09
N GLY A 409 -2.98 18.64 -10.82
CA GLY A 409 -1.59 19.06 -11.09
C GLY A 409 -0.59 18.77 -9.96
N HIS A 410 -1.04 18.24 -8.83
CA HIS A 410 -0.24 17.92 -7.65
C HIS A 410 -0.65 16.56 -7.09
N THR A 411 -0.11 15.51 -7.70
CA THR A 411 -0.40 14.12 -7.32
C THR A 411 0.42 13.71 -6.10
N GLN A 412 -0.22 13.13 -5.09
CA GLN A 412 0.36 12.54 -3.87
C GLN A 412 1.36 13.47 -3.14
N VAL A 413 1.07 14.77 -3.12
CA VAL A 413 1.88 15.73 -2.35
C VAL A 413 1.75 15.47 -0.85
N GLY A 414 0.60 14.94 -0.41
CA GLY A 414 0.32 14.61 0.98
C GLY A 414 -0.11 15.82 1.81
N ARG A 415 -0.76 15.54 2.95
CA ARG A 415 -1.31 16.56 3.85
C ARG A 415 -1.36 16.06 5.29
N VAL A 416 -1.31 16.98 6.23
CA VAL A 416 -1.48 16.74 7.67
C VAL A 416 -2.58 17.66 8.21
N TYR A 417 -3.44 17.10 9.06
CA TYR A 417 -4.53 17.79 9.74
C TYR A 417 -4.30 17.80 11.25
N LEU A 418 -4.61 18.94 11.88
CA LEU A 418 -4.58 19.10 13.32
C LEU A 418 -5.99 19.40 13.83
N LEU A 419 -6.42 18.64 14.83
CA LEU A 419 -7.65 18.88 15.57
C LEU A 419 -7.31 19.12 17.03
N TYR A 420 -7.70 20.28 17.55
CA TYR A 420 -7.55 20.55 18.97
C TYR A 420 -8.59 19.80 19.79
N GLY A 421 -8.14 19.26 20.93
CA GLY A 421 -9.00 18.69 21.94
C GLY A 421 -9.80 19.75 22.69
N SER A 422 -10.74 19.30 23.50
CA SER A 422 -11.48 20.12 24.46
C SER A 422 -11.67 19.35 25.76
N GLU A 423 -12.30 19.94 26.77
CA GLU A 423 -12.61 19.19 28.01
C GLU A 423 -13.45 17.93 27.72
N LEU A 424 -14.26 17.94 26.65
CA LEU A 424 -15.06 16.80 26.18
C LEU A 424 -14.27 15.82 25.29
N GLY A 425 -12.97 16.03 25.10
CA GLY A 425 -12.13 15.34 24.12
C GLY A 425 -12.28 15.95 22.72
N LEU A 426 -12.03 15.13 21.70
CA LEU A 426 -12.21 15.50 20.30
C LEU A 426 -13.70 15.78 19.97
N PRO A 427 -14.00 16.60 18.94
CA PRO A 427 -15.36 16.93 18.56
C PRO A 427 -16.25 15.69 18.37
N PRO A 428 -17.34 15.53 19.14
CA PRO A 428 -18.20 14.33 19.10
C PRO A 428 -19.25 14.41 17.98
N ILE A 429 -18.84 14.90 16.80
CA ILE A 429 -19.66 15.05 15.60
C ILE A 429 -18.85 14.61 14.38
N ASP A 430 -19.52 14.16 13.33
CA ASP A 430 -18.82 13.83 12.09
C ASP A 430 -18.26 15.10 11.45
N LEU A 431 -17.01 15.04 10.95
CA LEU A 431 -16.29 16.20 10.40
C LEU A 431 -15.69 15.90 9.03
N ASP A 432 -15.81 16.87 8.12
CA ASP A 432 -15.02 16.93 6.89
C ASP A 432 -13.73 17.72 7.16
N LEU A 433 -12.61 17.02 7.31
CA LEU A 433 -11.35 17.65 7.75
C LEU A 433 -10.77 18.61 6.70
N ASP A 434 -11.17 18.49 5.43
CA ASP A 434 -10.80 19.47 4.40
C ASP A 434 -11.39 20.87 4.68
N LYS A 435 -12.43 20.95 5.51
CA LYS A 435 -13.16 22.19 5.83
C LYS A 435 -13.06 22.59 7.30
N GLU A 436 -12.97 21.60 8.19
CA GLU A 436 -13.22 21.78 9.63
C GLU A 436 -11.98 21.54 10.50
N ALA A 437 -10.86 21.09 9.94
CA ALA A 437 -9.61 20.97 10.69
C ALA A 437 -9.11 22.36 11.15
N HIS A 438 -8.52 22.42 12.35
CA HIS A 438 -8.05 23.68 12.94
C HIS A 438 -6.77 24.17 12.26
N VAL A 439 -5.86 23.26 11.93
CA VAL A 439 -4.67 23.55 11.11
C VAL A 439 -4.54 22.48 10.03
N THR A 440 -4.16 22.91 8.83
CA THR A 440 -3.84 22.04 7.70
C THR A 440 -2.46 22.39 7.17
N LEU A 441 -1.57 21.40 7.09
CA LEU A 441 -0.25 21.52 6.48
C LEU A 441 -0.22 20.67 5.21
N GLU A 442 0.18 21.28 4.09
CA GLU A 442 0.23 20.61 2.79
C GLU A 442 1.68 20.37 2.36
N GLY A 443 1.95 19.18 1.81
CA GLY A 443 3.21 18.90 1.16
C GLY A 443 3.35 19.64 -0.16
N PHE A 444 4.60 19.78 -0.63
CA PHE A 444 4.91 20.57 -1.83
C PHE A 444 5.76 19.82 -2.86
N GLN A 445 6.27 18.63 -2.52
CA GLN A 445 7.03 17.78 -3.44
C GLN A 445 6.08 16.84 -4.20
N PRO A 446 6.13 16.76 -5.54
CA PRO A 446 5.34 15.80 -6.32
C PRO A 446 5.57 14.37 -5.84
N SER A 447 4.48 13.65 -5.55
CA SER A 447 4.53 12.30 -4.98
C SER A 447 5.48 12.19 -3.77
N GLY A 448 5.61 13.26 -2.99
CA GLY A 448 6.46 13.30 -1.81
C GLY A 448 5.88 12.52 -0.62
N ARG A 449 4.54 12.31 -0.62
CA ARG A 449 3.80 11.62 0.44
C ARG A 449 3.99 12.25 1.82
N PHE A 450 3.88 13.58 1.89
CA PHE A 450 3.94 14.32 3.15
C PHE A 450 2.85 13.85 4.13
N GLY A 451 3.23 13.58 5.39
CA GLY A 451 2.31 13.03 6.39
C GLY A 451 2.38 11.50 6.50
N SER A 452 3.37 10.85 5.90
CA SER A 452 3.58 9.39 6.05
C SER A 452 4.04 8.98 7.44
N ALA A 453 4.64 9.89 8.21
CA ALA A 453 5.04 9.69 9.59
C ALA A 453 4.96 11.01 10.35
N LEU A 454 4.70 10.94 11.65
CA LEU A 454 4.49 12.10 12.52
C LEU A 454 5.20 11.88 13.86
N ALA A 455 5.86 12.91 14.38
CA ALA A 455 6.33 12.96 15.75
C ALA A 455 6.15 14.37 16.32
N VAL A 456 5.81 14.46 17.60
CA VAL A 456 5.70 15.72 18.34
C VAL A 456 6.78 15.74 19.41
N LEU A 457 7.54 16.84 19.45
CA LEU A 457 8.64 17.09 20.39
C LEU A 457 8.95 18.58 20.40
N ASP A 458 9.59 19.10 21.44
CA ASP A 458 10.15 20.45 21.43
C ASP A 458 11.58 20.38 20.83
N PHE A 459 11.67 20.49 19.50
CA PHE A 459 12.93 20.23 18.80
C PHE A 459 13.91 21.39 19.02
N ASN A 460 13.40 22.63 19.05
CA ASN A 460 14.19 23.84 19.28
C ASN A 460 14.30 24.25 20.77
N LYS A 461 13.81 23.43 21.71
CA LYS A 461 13.89 23.66 23.16
C LYS A 461 13.36 25.03 23.61
N ASP A 462 12.31 25.54 22.96
CA ASP A 462 11.71 26.85 23.31
C ASP A 462 10.53 26.74 24.30
N GLY A 463 10.22 25.51 24.72
CA GLY A 463 9.14 25.14 25.62
C GLY A 463 7.79 25.00 24.92
N VAL A 464 7.74 24.92 23.59
CA VAL A 464 6.53 24.71 22.79
C VAL A 464 6.68 23.44 21.94
N PRO A 465 5.66 22.57 21.86
CA PRO A 465 5.74 21.40 21.00
C PRO A 465 5.80 21.76 19.51
N ASP A 466 6.78 21.17 18.82
CA ASP A 466 6.95 21.20 17.37
C ASP A 466 6.41 19.93 16.73
N LEU A 467 6.17 20.00 15.42
CA LEU A 467 5.68 18.88 14.62
C LEU A 467 6.71 18.48 13.56
N ALA A 468 7.24 17.26 13.66
CA ALA A 468 8.03 16.62 12.62
C ALA A 468 7.15 15.78 11.70
N VAL A 469 7.27 15.98 10.38
CA VAL A 469 6.47 15.30 9.35
C VAL A 469 7.37 14.61 8.33
N GLY A 470 7.16 13.32 8.14
CA GLY A 470 7.88 12.50 7.15
C GLY A 470 7.28 12.58 5.75
N ALA A 471 8.15 12.56 4.75
CA ALA A 471 7.83 12.52 3.31
C ALA A 471 8.79 11.57 2.59
N PRO A 472 8.62 10.23 2.74
CA PRO A 472 9.60 9.23 2.32
C PRO A 472 9.78 9.12 0.81
N SER A 473 8.85 9.63 0.01
CA SER A 473 8.88 9.52 -1.46
C SER A 473 9.40 10.77 -2.16
N VAL A 474 9.94 11.76 -1.43
CA VAL A 474 10.61 12.92 -2.03
C VAL A 474 11.71 12.46 -3.00
N GLY A 475 11.73 13.05 -4.20
CA GLY A 475 12.64 12.68 -5.28
C GLY A 475 12.13 11.56 -6.20
N SER A 476 10.87 11.13 -6.04
CA SER A 476 10.19 10.16 -6.90
C SER A 476 10.22 10.58 -8.37
N GLU A 477 9.96 11.84 -8.72
CA GLU A 477 10.00 12.38 -10.10
C GLU A 477 11.36 12.19 -10.84
N LYS A 478 12.42 11.87 -10.11
CA LYS A 478 13.78 11.58 -10.63
C LYS A 478 14.19 10.13 -10.43
N LEU A 479 13.27 9.26 -10.02
CA LEU A 479 13.49 7.86 -9.64
C LEU A 479 14.50 7.67 -8.49
N VAL A 480 14.72 8.69 -7.65
CA VAL A 480 15.72 8.60 -6.56
C VAL A 480 15.14 8.29 -5.18
N TYR A 481 13.91 8.71 -4.87
CA TYR A 481 13.24 8.39 -3.59
C TYR A 481 14.12 8.58 -2.34
N THR A 482 14.76 9.74 -2.24
CA THR A 482 15.66 10.06 -1.12
C THR A 482 14.89 10.27 0.19
N GLY A 483 13.65 10.77 0.11
CA GLY A 483 12.84 11.12 1.27
C GLY A 483 13.32 12.39 1.99
N ALA A 484 12.48 12.89 2.89
CA ALA A 484 12.75 14.05 3.74
C ALA A 484 11.90 14.04 5.02
N VAL A 485 12.35 14.81 6.01
CA VAL A 485 11.60 15.15 7.22
C VAL A 485 11.55 16.67 7.37
N TYR A 486 10.36 17.18 7.63
CA TYR A 486 10.08 18.61 7.77
C TYR A 486 9.62 18.89 9.20
N VAL A 487 10.31 19.77 9.91
CA VAL A 487 9.95 20.19 11.27
C VAL A 487 9.32 21.58 11.23
N TYR A 488 8.13 21.70 11.78
CA TYR A 488 7.36 22.94 11.91
C TYR A 488 7.36 23.34 13.37
N PHE A 489 7.88 24.52 13.67
CA PHE A 489 7.89 25.00 15.04
C PHE A 489 6.50 25.43 15.47
N GLY A 490 6.15 25.06 16.70
CA GLY A 490 4.93 25.48 17.35
C GLY A 490 4.95 26.96 17.73
N SER A 491 3.83 27.45 18.22
CA SER A 491 3.74 28.80 18.78
C SER A 491 2.89 28.78 20.04
N ARG A 492 3.21 29.67 20.99
CA ARG A 492 2.44 29.83 22.24
C ARG A 492 0.99 30.27 22.04
N GLN A 493 0.60 30.60 20.81
CA GLN A 493 -0.78 30.92 20.43
C GLN A 493 -1.54 29.69 19.88
N GLY A 494 -0.91 28.52 19.93
CA GLY A 494 -1.44 27.22 19.52
C GLY A 494 -1.30 26.89 18.04
N GLY A 495 -0.76 27.79 17.20
CA GLY A 495 -0.55 27.55 15.78
C GLY A 495 0.80 26.91 15.44
N MET A 496 0.91 26.39 14.22
CA MET A 496 2.17 25.93 13.62
C MET A 496 2.73 27.00 12.68
N SER A 497 4.05 27.00 12.50
CA SER A 497 4.72 27.81 11.49
C SER A 497 4.13 27.58 10.08
N SER A 498 4.05 28.62 9.25
CA SER A 498 3.44 28.53 7.91
C SER A 498 4.23 27.71 6.89
N GLY A 499 5.45 27.30 7.24
CA GLY A 499 6.36 26.49 6.44
C GLY A 499 7.40 25.84 7.35
N PRO A 500 8.14 24.84 6.85
CA PRO A 500 9.08 24.10 7.68
C PRO A 500 10.24 24.99 8.15
N ASN A 501 10.52 24.92 9.44
CA ASN A 501 11.63 25.58 10.11
C ASN A 501 12.93 24.83 9.84
N VAL A 502 12.89 23.49 9.94
CA VAL A 502 14.02 22.62 9.65
C VAL A 502 13.62 21.62 8.58
N THR A 503 14.50 21.40 7.61
CA THR A 503 14.36 20.33 6.62
C THR A 503 15.55 19.39 6.74
N ILE A 504 15.28 18.12 7.01
CA ILE A 504 16.28 17.05 7.04
C ILE A 504 16.09 16.21 5.78
N SER A 505 17.17 16.03 5.01
CA SER A 505 17.16 15.32 3.73
C SER A 505 18.19 14.20 3.71
N CYS A 506 17.98 13.22 2.84
CA CYS A 506 18.96 12.19 2.55
C CYS A 506 19.49 12.36 1.12
N GLN A 507 20.75 12.00 0.89
CA GLN A 507 21.36 12.07 -0.44
C GLN A 507 21.38 10.71 -1.16
N ASP A 508 21.30 9.61 -0.40
CA ASP A 508 21.33 8.27 -0.96
C ASP A 508 20.04 7.99 -1.77
N THR A 509 20.20 7.47 -2.98
CA THR A 509 19.11 6.89 -3.76
C THR A 509 18.44 5.78 -2.94
N TYR A 510 17.12 5.78 -2.90
CA TYR A 510 16.25 4.87 -2.15
C TYR A 510 16.36 4.99 -0.64
N CYS A 511 16.90 6.09 -0.12
CA CYS A 511 17.03 6.31 1.31
C CYS A 511 15.68 6.34 2.03
N ASN A 512 14.61 6.79 1.38
CA ASN A 512 13.24 6.77 1.93
C ASN A 512 13.09 7.45 3.30
N LEU A 513 13.90 8.47 3.59
CA LEU A 513 13.92 9.15 4.89
C LEU A 513 12.53 9.69 5.28
N GLY A 514 12.11 9.46 6.53
CA GLY A 514 10.81 9.87 7.02
C GLY A 514 9.72 8.80 6.91
N TRP A 515 10.10 7.52 6.84
CA TRP A 515 9.17 6.38 6.89
C TRP A 515 8.49 6.21 8.24
N THR A 516 9.28 6.34 9.32
CA THR A 516 8.81 6.32 10.71
C THR A 516 9.53 7.41 11.48
N LEU A 517 8.82 8.03 12.42
CA LEU A 517 9.33 9.05 13.31
C LEU A 517 8.92 8.72 14.74
N VAL A 518 9.80 8.96 15.70
CA VAL A 518 9.48 8.90 17.13
C VAL A 518 10.29 9.94 17.88
N ALA A 519 9.71 10.48 18.94
CA ALA A 519 10.38 11.35 19.90
C ALA A 519 10.92 10.47 21.04
N ALA A 520 12.23 10.50 21.28
CA ALA A 520 12.88 9.75 22.37
C ALA A 520 14.15 10.46 22.80
N ASP A 521 14.45 10.49 24.10
CA ASP A 521 15.69 11.08 24.60
C ASP A 521 16.88 10.16 24.24
N MET A 522 17.74 10.61 23.33
CA MET A 522 18.83 9.81 22.73
C MET A 522 20.21 10.21 23.27
N ASN A 523 20.29 11.27 24.06
CA ASN A 523 21.53 11.78 24.66
C ASN A 523 21.49 11.83 26.20
N GLU A 524 20.39 11.39 26.82
CA GLU A 524 20.10 11.39 28.25
C GLU A 524 20.10 12.79 28.89
N ASP A 525 19.75 13.83 28.12
CA ASP A 525 19.64 15.20 28.63
C ASP A 525 18.27 15.53 29.23
N GLY A 526 17.32 14.59 29.14
CA GLY A 526 15.97 14.72 29.67
C GLY A 526 14.95 15.29 28.69
N GLU A 527 15.38 15.78 27.53
CA GLU A 527 14.51 16.25 26.46
C GLU A 527 14.43 15.21 25.32
N PRO A 528 13.26 15.03 24.70
CA PRO A 528 13.12 14.11 23.59
C PRO A 528 13.84 14.64 22.32
N ASP A 529 14.51 13.72 21.62
CA ASP A 529 15.19 13.95 20.35
C ASP A 529 14.39 13.35 19.18
N LEU A 530 14.65 13.83 17.97
CA LEU A 530 13.99 13.33 16.77
C LEU A 530 14.69 12.06 16.25
N VAL A 531 14.01 10.92 16.31
CA VAL A 531 14.48 9.64 15.75
C VAL A 531 13.71 9.31 14.47
N MET A 532 14.43 8.88 13.44
CA MET A 532 13.90 8.65 12.10
C MET A 532 14.30 7.26 11.58
N GLY A 533 13.34 6.51 11.07
CA GLY A 533 13.55 5.23 10.40
C GLY A 533 13.54 5.35 8.88
N SER A 534 14.30 4.50 8.22
CA SER A 534 14.50 4.48 6.77
C SER A 534 14.74 3.04 6.31
N PRO A 535 13.70 2.17 6.34
CA PRO A 535 13.85 0.73 6.13
C PRO A 535 14.34 0.34 4.72
N PHE A 536 14.05 1.14 3.70
CA PHE A 536 14.48 0.85 2.32
C PHE A 536 15.84 1.46 1.99
N ALA A 537 16.42 2.24 2.90
CA ALA A 537 17.74 2.82 2.70
C ALA A 537 18.79 1.74 2.37
N PRO A 538 19.73 2.03 1.44
CA PRO A 538 20.82 1.12 1.13
C PRO A 538 21.57 0.66 2.37
N GLY A 539 21.93 1.58 3.28
CA GLY A 539 22.60 1.25 4.54
C GLY A 539 23.95 0.53 4.36
N GLY A 540 24.62 0.73 3.22
CA GLY A 540 25.83 -0.02 2.83
C GLY A 540 25.57 -1.34 2.10
N GLY A 541 24.32 -1.62 1.73
CA GLY A 541 23.91 -2.75 0.88
C GLY A 541 22.61 -2.42 0.13
N ARG A 542 21.71 -3.39 -0.02
CA ARG A 542 20.39 -3.18 -0.64
C ARG A 542 19.30 -3.24 0.41
N GLN A 543 18.58 -2.14 0.62
CA GLN A 543 17.47 -2.05 1.57
C GLN A 543 17.80 -2.67 2.95
N LYS A 544 19.02 -2.44 3.45
CA LYS A 544 19.38 -2.89 4.81
C LYS A 544 18.56 -2.14 5.86
N GLY A 545 18.22 -0.89 5.54
CA GLY A 545 17.55 0.01 6.44
C GLY A 545 18.53 0.76 7.34
N MET A 546 18.06 1.88 7.88
CA MET A 546 18.82 2.79 8.73
C MET A 546 17.90 3.43 9.77
N VAL A 547 18.46 3.72 10.94
CA VAL A 547 17.84 4.60 11.94
C VAL A 547 18.83 5.70 12.29
N ALA A 548 18.37 6.95 12.29
CA ALA A 548 19.17 8.12 12.62
C ALA A 548 18.45 9.00 13.65
N ALA A 549 19.19 9.71 14.49
CA ALA A 549 18.62 10.66 15.44
C ALA A 549 19.37 12.00 15.45
N PHE A 550 18.61 13.08 15.55
CA PHE A 550 19.11 14.45 15.75
C PHE A 550 18.70 14.92 17.12
N TYR A 551 19.66 15.47 17.85
CA TYR A 551 19.40 16.00 19.18
C TYR A 551 18.60 17.31 19.08
N SER A 552 17.68 17.50 20.02
CA SER A 552 16.96 18.76 20.19
C SER A 552 17.93 19.83 20.69
N ASP A 553 17.90 21.02 20.08
CA ASP A 553 18.92 22.05 20.29
C ASP A 553 18.32 23.47 20.16
N PRO A 554 18.58 24.38 21.12
CA PRO A 554 18.07 25.76 21.09
C PRO A 554 18.62 26.61 19.94
N SER A 555 19.66 26.15 19.25
CA SER A 555 20.23 26.81 18.09
C SER A 555 19.48 26.52 16.78
N TRP A 556 18.57 25.53 16.76
CA TRP A 556 17.77 25.27 15.56
C TRP A 556 16.95 26.50 15.19
N SER A 557 17.23 27.05 14.02
CA SER A 557 16.67 28.32 13.56
C SER A 557 15.78 28.14 12.33
N HIS A 558 15.00 29.17 12.00
CA HIS A 558 14.14 29.14 10.82
C HIS A 558 14.96 28.95 9.52
N LYS A 559 14.54 28.00 8.69
CA LYS A 559 15.09 27.62 7.37
C LYS A 559 16.41 26.83 7.44
N GLU A 560 16.66 26.12 8.53
CA GLU A 560 17.78 25.20 8.63
C GLU A 560 17.64 24.04 7.62
N LYS A 561 18.74 23.64 6.99
CA LYS A 561 18.78 22.52 6.05
C LYS A 561 19.87 21.55 6.45
N LEU A 562 19.46 20.37 6.87
CA LEU A 562 20.33 19.32 7.37
C LEU A 562 20.33 18.12 6.41
N GLY A 563 21.49 17.48 6.29
CA GLY A 563 21.60 16.16 5.71
C GLY A 563 21.63 15.11 6.81
N VAL A 564 20.99 13.95 6.60
CA VAL A 564 20.92 12.86 7.58
C VAL A 564 22.31 12.36 7.99
N GLU A 565 23.34 12.55 7.17
CA GLU A 565 24.74 12.28 7.48
C GLU A 565 25.27 13.09 8.67
N ALA A 566 24.63 14.20 9.02
CA ALA A 566 24.95 15.03 10.19
C ALA A 566 24.27 14.55 11.48
N ALA A 567 23.50 13.45 11.44
CA ALA A 567 22.82 12.92 12.62
C ALA A 567 23.81 12.59 13.75
N ASN A 568 23.42 12.91 14.99
CA ASN A 568 24.24 12.67 16.17
C ASN A 568 24.39 11.16 16.45
N TRP A 569 23.35 10.39 16.15
CA TRP A 569 23.30 8.95 16.36
C TRP A 569 22.78 8.23 15.11
N THR A 570 23.38 7.10 14.75
CA THR A 570 22.96 6.31 13.57
C THR A 570 23.31 4.83 13.74
N VAL A 571 22.40 3.96 13.31
CA VAL A 571 22.61 2.51 13.15
C VAL A 571 22.08 2.06 11.78
N ARG A 572 22.61 0.96 11.27
CA ARG A 572 22.28 0.40 9.94
C ARG A 572 21.95 -1.07 10.07
N GLY A 573 21.07 -1.56 9.20
CA GLY A 573 20.72 -2.98 9.16
C GLY A 573 21.92 -3.86 8.83
N GLU A 574 21.90 -5.08 9.35
CA GLU A 574 23.00 -6.03 9.20
C GLU A 574 23.01 -6.66 7.79
N GLU A 575 21.83 -7.00 7.27
CA GLU A 575 21.64 -7.77 6.03
C GLU A 575 20.81 -7.02 4.99
N ASP A 576 21.05 -7.34 3.71
CA ASP A 576 20.23 -6.89 2.59
C ASP A 576 18.74 -7.24 2.82
N PHE A 577 17.85 -6.30 2.52
CA PHE A 577 16.40 -6.42 2.66
C PHE A 577 15.92 -6.73 4.09
N SER A 578 16.71 -6.42 5.13
CA SER A 578 16.29 -6.62 6.52
C SER A 578 15.34 -5.54 7.03
N TRP A 579 15.29 -4.38 6.36
CA TRP A 579 14.38 -3.27 6.66
C TRP A 579 14.46 -2.76 8.11
N LEU A 580 15.67 -2.58 8.63
CA LEU A 580 15.86 -1.96 9.95
C LEU A 580 15.25 -0.55 9.97
N GLY A 581 14.43 -0.27 10.99
CA GLY A 581 13.74 1.01 11.13
C GLY A 581 12.31 1.01 10.58
N TYR A 582 11.79 -0.16 10.19
CA TYR A 582 10.40 -0.28 9.72
C TYR A 582 9.38 0.12 10.79
N ALA A 583 9.66 -0.20 12.06
CA ALA A 583 8.91 0.23 13.23
C ALA A 583 9.87 0.78 14.29
N LEU A 584 9.47 1.85 14.98
CA LEU A 584 10.23 2.49 16.05
C LEU A 584 9.34 2.68 17.27
N HIS A 585 9.90 2.51 18.46
CA HIS A 585 9.21 2.82 19.71
C HIS A 585 10.22 3.27 20.77
N GLY A 586 10.01 4.44 21.36
CA GLY A 586 10.82 4.98 22.44
C GLY A 586 10.14 4.75 23.79
N LEU A 587 10.92 4.40 24.81
CA LEU A 587 10.42 4.30 26.19
C LEU A 587 11.50 4.67 27.20
N ARG A 588 11.07 4.87 28.45
CA ARG A 588 11.96 5.07 29.60
C ARG A 588 11.84 3.90 30.57
N MET A 589 12.98 3.38 31.01
CA MET A 589 13.08 2.27 31.97
C MET A 589 14.09 2.66 33.05
N ASN A 590 13.66 2.76 34.31
CA ASN A 590 14.50 3.18 35.46
C ASN A 590 15.34 4.45 35.16
N ASN A 591 14.69 5.49 34.62
CA ASN A 591 15.31 6.74 34.14
C ASN A 591 16.24 6.63 32.92
N THR A 592 16.53 5.44 32.41
CA THR A 592 17.33 5.23 31.19
C THR A 592 16.42 5.19 29.97
N SER A 593 16.82 5.83 28.88
CA SER A 593 16.09 5.77 27.61
C SER A 593 16.37 4.47 26.87
N VAL A 594 15.34 3.89 26.27
CA VAL A 594 15.44 2.68 25.44
C VAL A 594 14.78 2.98 24.10
N LEU A 595 15.51 2.72 23.02
CA LEU A 595 14.98 2.75 21.67
C LEU A 595 14.78 1.32 21.16
N LEU A 596 13.55 0.99 20.77
CA LEU A 596 13.20 -0.28 20.15
C LEU A 596 13.07 -0.09 18.64
N VAL A 597 13.67 -1.01 17.89
CA VAL A 597 13.71 -0.94 16.42
C VAL A 597 13.31 -2.28 15.80
N GLY A 598 12.31 -2.23 14.92
CA GLY A 598 11.83 -3.37 14.15
C GLY A 598 12.59 -3.56 12.83
N SER A 599 12.79 -4.82 12.46
CA SER A 599 13.43 -5.27 11.21
C SER A 599 12.68 -6.51 10.70
N PRO A 600 11.45 -6.34 10.17
CA PRO A 600 10.49 -7.44 9.97
C PRO A 600 10.91 -8.45 8.90
N THR A 601 11.73 -8.06 7.93
CA THR A 601 12.19 -8.94 6.85
C THR A 601 13.57 -9.52 7.10
N TRP A 602 14.13 -9.30 8.30
CA TRP A 602 15.36 -9.95 8.73
C TRP A 602 15.24 -11.48 8.62
N ARG A 603 16.31 -12.11 8.16
CA ARG A 603 16.42 -13.54 7.88
C ARG A 603 17.63 -14.10 8.63
N ASN A 604 17.59 -15.39 8.96
CA ASN A 604 18.70 -16.04 9.65
C ASN A 604 19.66 -16.69 8.64
N THR A 605 20.77 -16.04 8.34
CA THR A 605 21.85 -16.61 7.52
C THR A 605 22.91 -17.26 8.43
N SER A 606 23.10 -18.58 8.31
CA SER A 606 24.30 -19.20 8.90
C SER A 606 25.49 -18.93 7.98
N SER A 607 26.66 -18.62 8.54
CA SER A 607 27.88 -18.28 7.77
C SER A 607 28.35 -19.38 6.80
N LEU A 608 27.88 -20.63 6.98
CA LEU A 608 28.10 -21.77 6.06
C LEU A 608 27.12 -21.81 4.88
N GLY A 609 25.96 -21.16 4.98
CA GLY A 609 24.92 -21.14 3.94
C GLY A 609 25.27 -20.29 2.70
N HIS A 610 26.24 -19.38 2.80
CA HIS A 610 26.77 -18.66 1.64
C HIS A 610 27.64 -19.54 0.73
N LEU A 611 28.24 -20.61 1.25
CA LEU A 611 29.15 -21.50 0.53
C LEU A 611 28.45 -22.71 -0.10
N PHE A 612 27.30 -23.11 0.47
CA PHE A 612 26.49 -24.20 -0.02
C PHE A 612 25.05 -23.70 0.00
N HIS A 613 24.43 -23.46 -1.16
CA HIS A 613 23.02 -23.06 -1.31
C HIS A 613 22.08 -23.96 -0.48
N ALA A 614 21.98 -23.71 0.82
CA ALA A 614 21.38 -24.62 1.77
C ALA A 614 19.92 -24.25 1.98
N HIS A 615 19.07 -25.27 1.92
CA HIS A 615 17.62 -25.21 2.10
C HIS A 615 17.14 -24.81 3.52
N ASP A 616 18.02 -24.37 4.42
CA ASP A 616 17.71 -24.05 5.82
C ASP A 616 17.55 -22.53 6.11
N GLU A 617 17.67 -21.66 5.11
CA GLU A 617 17.46 -20.22 5.27
C GLU A 617 15.97 -19.91 5.48
N LYS A 618 15.63 -19.33 6.65
CA LYS A 618 14.26 -18.87 6.94
C LYS A 618 14.11 -17.40 6.56
N GLN A 619 13.40 -17.12 5.47
CA GLN A 619 13.04 -15.77 5.02
C GLN A 619 12.10 -15.06 6.00
N SER A 620 12.26 -13.74 6.12
CA SER A 620 11.35 -12.83 6.82
C SER A 620 10.88 -13.34 8.19
N LEU A 621 11.81 -13.83 9.02
CA LEU A 621 11.54 -14.16 10.43
C LEU A 621 11.13 -12.91 11.20
N GLY A 622 11.84 -11.82 10.90
CA GLY A 622 11.75 -10.57 11.63
C GLY A 622 12.60 -10.58 12.91
N ARG A 623 13.03 -9.38 13.30
CA ARG A 623 13.84 -9.16 14.50
C ARG A 623 13.52 -7.81 15.12
N VAL A 624 13.58 -7.74 16.43
CA VAL A 624 13.49 -6.53 17.24
C VAL A 624 14.83 -6.30 17.93
N TYR A 625 15.33 -5.07 17.86
CA TYR A 625 16.55 -4.62 18.53
C TYR A 625 16.18 -3.64 19.64
N GLY A 626 16.77 -3.80 20.82
CA GLY A 626 16.73 -2.79 21.88
C GLY A 626 18.08 -2.08 21.99
N TYR A 627 18.08 -0.76 21.97
CA TYR A 627 19.27 0.08 22.15
C TYR A 627 19.14 0.87 23.44
N LEU A 628 20.28 1.11 24.09
CA LEU A 628 20.43 2.04 25.21
C LEU A 628 21.25 3.24 24.71
N PRO A 629 20.60 4.27 24.15
CA PRO A 629 21.30 5.47 23.69
C PRO A 629 22.15 6.09 24.82
N PRO A 630 23.29 6.72 24.50
CA PRO A 630 23.82 6.96 23.16
C PRO A 630 24.59 5.77 22.56
N HIS A 631 24.62 4.60 23.21
CA HIS A 631 25.30 3.43 22.66
C HIS A 631 24.64 2.94 21.37
N ARG A 632 25.47 2.62 20.37
CA ARG A 632 25.02 2.14 19.03
C ARG A 632 24.95 0.62 18.93
N GLN A 633 25.50 -0.10 19.91
CA GLN A 633 25.38 -1.55 19.99
C GLN A 633 24.05 -1.90 20.62
N SER A 634 23.32 -2.85 20.03
CA SER A 634 22.06 -3.33 20.61
C SER A 634 22.33 -3.97 21.97
N TRP A 635 21.56 -3.57 22.97
CA TRP A 635 21.50 -4.19 24.29
C TRP A 635 20.93 -5.60 24.22
N PHE A 636 19.86 -5.81 23.43
CA PHE A 636 19.31 -7.12 23.16
C PHE A 636 18.76 -7.23 21.73
N THR A 637 18.57 -8.47 21.28
CA THR A 637 17.80 -8.79 20.07
C THR A 637 16.81 -9.91 20.32
N VAL A 638 15.59 -9.78 19.81
CA VAL A 638 14.57 -10.84 19.80
C VAL A 638 14.24 -11.18 18.35
N SER A 639 14.37 -12.46 17.97
CA SER A 639 14.09 -12.91 16.60
C SER A 639 12.79 -13.70 16.53
N GLY A 640 12.09 -13.61 15.40
CA GLY A 640 10.95 -14.47 15.09
C GLY A 640 11.39 -15.93 14.90
N ASP A 641 10.43 -16.85 15.01
CA ASP A 641 10.65 -18.30 14.98
C ASP A 641 10.00 -19.00 13.78
N LYS A 642 9.05 -18.33 13.10
CA LYS A 642 8.40 -18.79 11.87
C LYS A 642 8.86 -17.99 10.66
N THR A 643 9.22 -18.72 9.60
CA THR A 643 9.45 -18.16 8.27
C THR A 643 8.25 -17.33 7.85
N MET A 644 8.48 -16.16 7.27
CA MET A 644 7.44 -15.20 6.92
C MET A 644 6.60 -14.73 8.11
N GLY A 645 7.09 -14.81 9.35
CA GLY A 645 6.36 -14.34 10.53
C GLY A 645 6.43 -12.82 10.71
N LYS A 646 7.51 -12.18 10.24
CA LYS A 646 7.73 -10.73 10.31
C LYS A 646 7.64 -10.12 11.70
N LEU A 647 8.25 -10.75 12.71
CA LEU A 647 8.32 -10.20 14.06
C LEU A 647 8.97 -8.81 14.05
N GLY A 648 8.36 -7.85 14.74
CA GLY A 648 8.82 -6.46 14.79
C GLY A 648 8.25 -5.58 13.68
N ALA A 649 7.20 -6.03 12.99
CA ALA A 649 6.44 -5.17 12.07
C ALA A 649 5.69 -4.04 12.81
N SER A 650 5.39 -4.24 14.08
CA SER A 650 4.77 -3.28 14.99
C SER A 650 5.36 -3.46 16.40
N LEU A 651 5.44 -2.38 17.15
CA LEU A 651 6.03 -2.32 18.48
C LEU A 651 5.19 -1.40 19.37
N SER A 652 5.05 -1.77 20.65
CA SER A 652 4.52 -0.89 21.69
C SER A 652 5.01 -1.35 23.06
N SER A 653 4.99 -0.49 24.06
CA SER A 653 5.39 -0.82 25.43
C SER A 653 4.49 -0.14 26.45
N GLY A 654 4.41 -0.71 27.65
CA GLY A 654 3.60 -0.16 28.74
C GLY A 654 3.75 -0.97 30.02
N HIS A 655 2.88 -0.73 30.99
CA HIS A 655 2.80 -1.41 32.28
C HIS A 655 1.51 -2.19 32.39
N VAL A 656 1.59 -3.48 32.72
CA VAL A 656 0.41 -4.36 32.87
C VAL A 656 0.57 -5.27 34.08
N LEU A 657 -0.52 -5.85 34.58
CA LEU A 657 -0.48 -6.91 35.59
C LEU A 657 -0.47 -8.28 34.92
N VAL A 658 0.68 -8.96 34.96
CA VAL A 658 0.80 -10.36 34.50
C VAL A 658 0.75 -11.29 35.71
N ASN A 659 -0.27 -12.14 35.76
CA ASN A 659 -0.54 -13.03 36.91
C ASN A 659 -0.58 -12.27 38.25
N GLY A 660 -1.10 -11.04 38.25
CA GLY A 660 -1.23 -10.19 39.43
C GLY A 660 0.05 -9.43 39.85
N ALA A 661 1.15 -9.54 39.09
CA ALA A 661 2.36 -8.76 39.32
C ALA A 661 2.51 -7.68 38.23
N GLN A 662 2.80 -6.44 38.63
CA GLN A 662 3.02 -5.35 37.69
C GLN A 662 4.35 -5.54 36.96
N LYS A 663 4.31 -5.45 35.64
CA LYS A 663 5.45 -5.65 34.74
C LYS A 663 5.49 -4.53 33.70
N GLN A 664 6.69 -4.01 33.43
CA GLN A 664 6.94 -3.23 32.23
C GLN A 664 7.15 -4.21 31.07
N VAL A 665 6.42 -4.01 29.98
CA VAL A 665 6.36 -4.98 28.88
C VAL A 665 6.65 -4.35 27.53
N LEU A 666 7.16 -5.18 26.62
CA LEU A 666 7.28 -4.92 25.19
C LEU A 666 6.32 -5.84 24.45
N LEU A 667 5.45 -5.28 23.61
CA LEU A 667 4.70 -6.01 22.61
C LEU A 667 5.38 -5.93 21.24
N ALA A 668 5.61 -7.08 20.63
CA ALA A 668 6.12 -7.18 19.27
C ALA A 668 5.15 -7.99 18.39
N GLY A 669 4.69 -7.36 17.31
CA GLY A 669 3.77 -7.98 16.36
C GLY A 669 4.49 -8.79 15.29
N ALA A 670 3.87 -9.91 14.90
CA ALA A 670 4.28 -10.79 13.82
C ALA A 670 3.02 -11.11 12.97
N PRO A 671 2.55 -10.14 12.16
CA PRO A 671 1.20 -10.17 11.57
C PRO A 671 1.01 -11.26 10.50
N THR A 672 2.09 -11.79 9.94
CA THR A 672 2.05 -12.84 8.92
C THR A 672 2.37 -14.23 9.47
N HIS A 673 2.52 -14.35 10.79
CA HIS A 673 2.75 -15.63 11.46
C HIS A 673 1.55 -16.59 11.29
N ASP A 674 1.87 -17.85 11.01
CA ASP A 674 0.89 -18.94 10.92
C ASP A 674 0.53 -19.45 12.33
N GLU A 675 -0.75 -19.40 12.66
CA GLU A 675 -1.27 -19.84 13.96
C GLU A 675 -1.91 -21.22 13.90
N VAL A 676 -1.88 -21.96 15.01
CA VAL A 676 -2.56 -23.26 15.12
C VAL A 676 -3.71 -23.10 16.11
N SER A 677 -4.94 -23.15 15.60
CA SER A 677 -6.15 -23.07 16.42
C SER A 677 -6.78 -24.45 16.59
N LYS A 678 -7.37 -24.70 17.77
CA LYS A 678 -8.17 -25.88 18.05
C LYS A 678 -9.63 -25.49 18.14
N MET A 679 -10.42 -25.96 17.18
CA MET A 679 -11.88 -25.86 17.21
C MET A 679 -12.44 -27.24 17.49
N ALA A 680 -13.00 -27.44 18.68
CA ALA A 680 -13.43 -28.76 19.16
C ALA A 680 -12.27 -29.79 19.12
N PHE A 681 -12.46 -30.91 18.42
CA PHE A 681 -11.45 -31.96 18.20
C PHE A 681 -10.59 -31.73 16.94
N LEU A 682 -10.84 -30.66 16.18
CA LEU A 682 -10.12 -30.35 14.94
C LEU A 682 -9.02 -29.31 15.21
N THR A 683 -7.81 -29.63 14.77
CA THR A 683 -6.70 -28.68 14.74
C THR A 683 -6.61 -28.10 13.34
N MET A 684 -6.60 -26.76 13.23
CA MET A 684 -6.51 -26.06 11.95
C MET A 684 -5.42 -24.99 11.98
N THR A 685 -4.63 -24.92 10.92
CA THR A 685 -3.69 -23.83 10.71
C THR A 685 -4.42 -22.61 10.16
N LEU A 686 -4.35 -21.51 10.90
CA LEU A 686 -4.73 -20.18 10.49
C LEU A 686 -3.52 -19.53 9.82
N HIS A 687 -3.37 -19.80 8.52
CA HIS A 687 -2.30 -19.19 7.74
C HIS A 687 -2.35 -17.69 7.85
N GLN A 688 -1.22 -17.08 8.19
CA GLN A 688 -1.06 -15.63 8.21
C GLN A 688 -2.11 -14.93 9.11
N GLY A 689 -2.56 -15.61 10.16
CA GLY A 689 -3.52 -15.05 11.10
C GLY A 689 -2.93 -13.95 11.97
N GLY A 690 -1.62 -14.04 12.22
CA GLY A 690 -0.85 -13.06 12.97
C GLY A 690 -0.81 -13.37 14.47
N THR A 691 0.28 -12.95 15.10
CA THR A 691 0.50 -13.09 16.55
C THR A 691 1.17 -11.85 17.12
N THR A 692 0.98 -11.62 18.41
CA THR A 692 1.67 -10.61 19.22
C THR A 692 2.35 -11.30 20.39
N ARG A 693 3.63 -10.98 20.60
CA ARG A 693 4.43 -11.51 21.70
C ARG A 693 4.69 -10.43 22.73
N MET A 694 4.39 -10.74 23.99
CA MET A 694 4.63 -9.87 25.13
C MET A 694 5.88 -10.34 25.87
N TYR A 695 6.86 -9.45 25.97
CA TYR A 695 8.11 -9.69 26.69
C TYR A 695 8.19 -8.84 27.95
N GLU A 696 8.78 -9.38 29.02
CA GLU A 696 9.18 -8.60 30.18
C GLU A 696 10.40 -7.76 29.83
N LEU A 697 10.35 -6.47 30.14
CA LEU A 697 11.49 -5.59 30.09
C LEU A 697 12.03 -5.39 31.50
N THR A 698 13.24 -5.90 31.73
CA THR A 698 13.98 -5.74 32.98
C THR A 698 15.39 -5.21 32.66
N PRO A 699 15.92 -4.30 33.47
CA PRO A 699 17.30 -3.85 33.33
C PRO A 699 18.28 -5.03 33.31
N ASP A 700 19.32 -4.95 32.48
CA ASP A 700 20.47 -5.85 32.45
C ASP A 700 20.21 -7.32 32.05
N THR A 701 19.00 -7.68 31.65
CA THR A 701 18.66 -9.05 31.23
C THR A 701 17.99 -9.11 29.86
N GLN A 702 18.20 -10.20 29.14
CA GLN A 702 17.48 -10.49 27.90
C GLN A 702 15.96 -10.53 28.16
N PRO A 703 15.13 -9.87 27.34
CA PRO A 703 13.68 -9.91 27.51
C PRO A 703 13.13 -11.34 27.49
N SER A 704 12.34 -11.67 28.51
CA SER A 704 11.73 -13.00 28.65
C SER A 704 10.29 -12.99 28.11
N LEU A 705 9.87 -14.03 27.39
CA LEU A 705 8.51 -14.11 26.85
C LEU A 705 7.52 -14.39 27.99
N LEU A 706 6.59 -13.46 28.21
CA LEU A 706 5.55 -13.56 29.23
C LEU A 706 4.27 -14.17 28.68
N SER A 707 3.78 -13.63 27.55
CA SER A 707 2.47 -13.98 27.00
C SER A 707 2.44 -13.87 25.48
N THR A 708 1.51 -14.60 24.87
CA THR A 708 1.27 -14.60 23.42
C THR A 708 -0.21 -14.39 23.14
N PHE A 709 -0.50 -13.56 22.14
CA PHE A 709 -1.84 -13.32 21.59
C PHE A 709 -1.83 -13.74 20.12
N SER A 710 -2.84 -14.47 19.68
CA SER A 710 -2.92 -15.11 18.37
C SER A 710 -4.25 -14.78 17.71
N GLY A 711 -4.22 -14.41 16.43
CA GLY A 711 -5.42 -14.10 15.66
C GLY A 711 -6.34 -15.29 15.46
N ASP A 712 -7.62 -15.03 15.20
CA ASP A 712 -8.67 -16.05 15.02
C ASP A 712 -9.00 -16.36 13.56
N ARG A 713 -8.47 -15.60 12.61
CA ARG A 713 -8.79 -15.72 11.19
C ARG A 713 -7.55 -15.91 10.34
N ARG A 714 -7.72 -16.50 9.16
CA ARG A 714 -6.66 -16.55 8.16
C ARG A 714 -6.48 -15.16 7.56
N PHE A 715 -5.23 -14.79 7.30
CA PHE A 715 -4.85 -13.53 6.65
C PHE A 715 -5.28 -12.25 7.39
N SER A 716 -5.71 -12.33 8.65
CA SER A 716 -6.24 -11.17 9.38
C SER A 716 -5.21 -10.11 9.76
N ARG A 717 -3.92 -10.46 9.71
CA ARG A 717 -2.81 -9.59 10.14
C ARG A 717 -2.96 -9.13 11.61
N PHE A 718 -3.41 -10.04 12.47
CA PHE A 718 -3.58 -9.75 13.89
C PHE A 718 -2.24 -9.36 14.51
N GLY A 719 -2.23 -8.27 15.28
CA GLY A 719 -1.00 -7.68 15.82
C GLY A 719 -0.24 -6.82 14.82
N GLY A 720 -0.80 -6.54 13.64
CA GLY A 720 -0.20 -5.61 12.67
C GLY A 720 -0.15 -4.16 13.16
N VAL A 721 -1.04 -3.79 14.10
CA VAL A 721 -1.01 -2.51 14.82
C VAL A 721 -1.18 -2.81 16.30
N LEU A 722 -0.34 -2.17 17.12
CA LEU A 722 -0.27 -2.33 18.57
C LEU A 722 -0.29 -0.96 19.22
N HIS A 723 -1.08 -0.80 20.26
CA HIS A 723 -1.08 0.42 21.07
C HIS A 723 -1.30 0.05 22.54
N LEU A 724 -0.50 0.62 23.43
CA LEU A 724 -0.69 0.49 24.88
C LEU A 724 -0.98 1.88 25.42
N SER A 725 -2.01 1.98 26.24
CA SER A 725 -2.38 3.23 26.88
C SER A 725 -3.27 2.92 28.07
N ASP A 726 -3.01 3.60 29.18
CA ASP A 726 -3.92 3.68 30.31
C ASP A 726 -5.18 4.43 29.88
N LEU A 727 -6.29 3.70 29.69
CA LEU A 727 -7.55 4.28 29.22
C LEU A 727 -8.47 4.68 30.40
N ASP A 728 -8.32 4.04 31.55
CA ASP A 728 -9.18 4.23 32.74
C ASP A 728 -8.53 5.06 33.87
N GLY A 729 -7.26 5.40 33.74
CA GLY A 729 -6.50 6.23 34.66
C GLY A 729 -6.02 5.48 35.91
N ASP A 730 -5.95 4.15 35.88
CA ASP A 730 -5.55 3.34 37.04
C ASP A 730 -4.03 3.13 37.17
N GLY A 731 -3.25 3.61 36.21
CA GLY A 731 -1.80 3.45 36.14
C GLY A 731 -1.32 2.16 35.47
N LEU A 732 -2.22 1.38 34.86
CA LEU A 732 -1.94 0.22 34.02
C LEU A 732 -2.46 0.48 32.61
N ASP A 733 -1.73 0.00 31.62
CA ASP A 733 -2.10 0.19 30.23
C ASP A 733 -3.08 -0.89 29.76
N GLU A 734 -4.15 -0.49 29.10
CA GLU A 734 -4.91 -1.38 28.23
C GLU A 734 -4.08 -1.76 27.00
N ILE A 735 -4.26 -3.00 26.54
CA ILE A 735 -3.61 -3.49 25.34
C ILE A 735 -4.60 -3.42 24.19
N ILE A 736 -4.28 -2.62 23.18
CA ILE A 736 -5.08 -2.49 21.96
C ILE A 736 -4.37 -3.20 20.82
N LEU A 737 -5.00 -4.26 20.29
CA LEU A 737 -4.49 -5.06 19.18
C LEU A 737 -5.43 -4.91 17.99
N ALA A 738 -4.91 -4.63 16.79
CA ALA A 738 -5.72 -4.59 15.58
C ALA A 738 -5.48 -5.80 14.66
N ALA A 739 -6.50 -6.10 13.86
CA ALA A 739 -6.45 -7.07 12.77
C ALA A 739 -7.11 -6.45 11.53
N PRO A 740 -6.40 -5.59 10.78
CA PRO A 740 -7.01 -4.74 9.75
C PRO A 740 -7.59 -5.52 8.57
N LEU A 741 -7.04 -6.70 8.28
CA LEU A 741 -7.47 -7.53 7.15
C LEU A 741 -8.46 -8.64 7.58
N ARG A 742 -8.97 -8.56 8.81
CA ARG A 742 -9.87 -9.58 9.33
C ARG A 742 -11.22 -9.54 8.61
N ILE A 743 -11.60 -10.68 8.04
CA ILE A 743 -12.92 -10.92 7.45
C ILE A 743 -13.90 -11.56 8.45
N THR A 744 -15.19 -11.28 8.29
CA THR A 744 -16.27 -11.80 9.15
C THR A 744 -16.62 -13.26 8.85
N ASP A 745 -16.63 -13.67 7.57
CA ASP A 745 -16.94 -15.04 7.15
C ASP A 745 -15.82 -16.02 7.53
N VAL A 746 -16.16 -17.10 8.24
CA VAL A 746 -15.24 -18.18 8.65
C VAL A 746 -15.02 -19.17 7.50
N THR A 747 -16.01 -19.30 6.63
CA THR A 747 -16.14 -20.37 5.62
C THR A 747 -15.69 -19.94 4.23
N SER A 748 -15.70 -18.64 3.95
CA SER A 748 -15.47 -18.13 2.61
C SER A 748 -14.41 -17.02 2.61
N GLY A 749 -13.19 -17.37 2.22
CA GLY A 749 -12.33 -16.42 1.50
C GLY A 749 -12.84 -16.18 0.08
N LEU A 750 -14.16 -16.21 -0.13
CA LEU A 750 -14.81 -16.25 -1.44
C LEU A 750 -15.85 -15.13 -1.62
N LEU A 751 -16.41 -14.58 -0.53
CA LEU A 751 -17.37 -13.47 -0.57
C LEU A 751 -17.24 -12.61 0.71
N GLY A 752 -16.43 -11.55 0.67
CA GLY A 752 -16.32 -10.57 1.76
C GLY A 752 -15.03 -9.77 1.66
N GLY A 753 -15.12 -8.45 1.78
CA GLY A 753 -13.95 -7.57 1.84
C GLY A 753 -13.42 -7.42 3.27
N GLU A 754 -12.30 -6.72 3.39
CA GLU A 754 -11.55 -6.55 4.64
C GLU A 754 -12.26 -5.57 5.59
N ASP A 755 -13.09 -6.07 6.51
CA ASP A 755 -13.79 -5.20 7.46
C ASP A 755 -12.84 -4.66 8.54
N GLY A 756 -11.99 -5.52 9.09
CA GLY A 756 -11.11 -5.18 10.20
C GLY A 756 -11.76 -5.28 11.58
N ARG A 757 -10.92 -5.42 12.61
CA ARG A 757 -11.31 -5.47 14.03
C ARG A 757 -10.21 -4.86 14.89
N VAL A 758 -10.61 -4.22 15.99
CA VAL A 758 -9.70 -3.79 17.06
C VAL A 758 -10.18 -4.38 18.39
N TYR A 759 -9.25 -4.93 19.16
CA TYR A 759 -9.47 -5.63 20.41
C TYR A 759 -8.84 -4.83 21.55
N VAL A 760 -9.61 -4.55 22.59
CA VAL A 760 -9.12 -3.88 23.81
C VAL A 760 -9.09 -4.88 24.93
N TYR A 761 -7.91 -5.22 25.43
CA TYR A 761 -7.70 -6.11 26.58
C TYR A 761 -7.35 -5.30 27.82
N ASN A 762 -7.97 -5.65 28.94
CA ASN A 762 -7.73 -4.99 30.22
C ASN A 762 -6.32 -5.31 30.76
N GLY A 763 -5.56 -4.27 31.12
CA GLY A 763 -4.19 -4.41 31.64
C GLY A 763 -4.10 -5.18 32.97
N LYS A 764 -5.20 -5.25 33.74
CA LYS A 764 -5.27 -5.96 35.03
C LYS A 764 -5.39 -7.48 34.91
N HIS A 765 -5.82 -7.98 33.75
CA HIS A 765 -6.27 -9.37 33.57
C HIS A 765 -5.40 -10.16 32.59
N ILE A 766 -4.08 -9.89 32.58
CA ILE A 766 -3.15 -10.60 31.71
C ILE A 766 -2.61 -11.85 32.41
N THR A 767 -2.59 -12.95 31.64
CA THR A 767 -2.04 -14.24 32.11
C THR A 767 -0.80 -14.63 31.33
N SER A 768 0.12 -15.34 31.98
CA SER A 768 1.32 -15.87 31.32
C SER A 768 0.97 -17.05 30.39
N GLY A 769 1.72 -17.19 29.30
CA GLY A 769 1.53 -18.26 28.32
C GLY A 769 0.66 -17.81 27.16
N ASP A 770 -0.25 -18.66 26.70
CA ASP A 770 -1.08 -18.37 25.53
C ASP A 770 -2.42 -17.75 25.97
N MET A 771 -2.50 -16.41 25.90
CA MET A 771 -3.63 -15.63 26.40
C MET A 771 -4.91 -15.89 25.59
N THR A 772 -4.75 -16.12 24.28
CA THR A 772 -5.87 -16.32 23.35
C THR A 772 -5.90 -17.73 22.75
N GLY A 773 -5.17 -18.70 23.32
CA GLY A 773 -5.14 -20.07 22.81
C GLY A 773 -6.15 -21.02 23.47
N ARG A 774 -6.76 -20.62 24.59
CA ARG A 774 -7.72 -21.44 25.34
C ARG A 774 -8.99 -20.66 25.66
N CYS A 775 -10.09 -21.15 25.09
CA CYS A 775 -11.39 -20.50 25.11
C CYS A 775 -12.40 -21.45 25.74
N GLU A 776 -13.32 -20.89 26.52
CA GLU A 776 -14.41 -21.67 27.13
C GLU A 776 -15.47 -22.02 26.08
N SER A 777 -15.64 -21.13 25.10
CA SER A 777 -16.57 -21.33 23.99
C SER A 777 -16.01 -22.23 22.91
N TRP A 778 -16.87 -23.12 22.40
CA TRP A 778 -16.57 -23.97 21.23
C TRP A 778 -16.90 -23.26 19.91
N ILE A 779 -17.52 -22.07 19.96
CA ILE A 779 -18.12 -21.36 18.82
C ILE A 779 -17.62 -19.90 18.70
N ALA A 780 -17.22 -19.25 19.81
CA ALA A 780 -16.71 -17.88 19.79
C ALA A 780 -15.20 -17.86 19.49
N PRO A 781 -14.71 -16.91 18.67
CA PRO A 781 -13.29 -16.79 18.40
C PRO A 781 -12.52 -16.30 19.63
N CYS A 782 -11.33 -16.86 19.82
CA CYS A 782 -10.58 -16.71 21.06
C CYS A 782 -10.12 -15.30 21.45
N PRO A 783 -9.66 -14.45 20.52
CA PRO A 783 -9.33 -13.06 20.79
C PRO A 783 -10.53 -12.25 21.29
N GLU A 784 -11.73 -12.48 20.72
CA GLU A 784 -12.96 -11.76 21.08
C GLU A 784 -13.45 -12.15 22.49
N GLU A 785 -13.35 -13.43 22.87
CA GLU A 785 -13.76 -13.90 24.20
C GLU A 785 -12.98 -13.20 25.32
N LYS A 786 -11.66 -13.07 25.13
CA LYS A 786 -10.72 -12.50 26.09
C LYS A 786 -10.70 -10.97 26.12
N ALA A 787 -11.10 -10.32 25.03
CA ALA A 787 -11.16 -8.86 24.97
C ALA A 787 -12.25 -8.32 25.91
N GLN A 788 -11.99 -7.14 26.48
CA GLN A 788 -13.00 -6.36 27.21
C GLN A 788 -13.95 -5.71 26.21
N TYR A 789 -13.41 -5.10 25.14
CA TYR A 789 -14.17 -4.55 24.03
C TYR A 789 -13.65 -5.04 22.68
N VAL A 790 -14.56 -5.20 21.73
CA VAL A 790 -14.26 -5.49 20.33
C VAL A 790 -14.88 -4.38 19.49
N LEU A 791 -14.02 -3.54 18.92
CA LEU A 791 -14.43 -2.47 18.01
C LEU A 791 -14.63 -3.04 16.61
N VAL A 792 -15.75 -2.66 16.02
CA VAL A 792 -16.19 -3.09 14.70
C VAL A 792 -16.29 -1.87 13.80
N SER A 793 -15.73 -1.99 12.60
CA SER A 793 -15.86 -0.96 11.58
C SER A 793 -17.33 -0.61 11.31
N PRO A 794 -17.68 0.69 11.21
CA PRO A 794 -19.00 1.12 10.75
C PRO A 794 -19.18 0.94 9.23
N GLU A 795 -18.09 0.72 8.49
CA GLU A 795 -18.07 0.50 7.05
C GLU A 795 -17.39 -0.84 6.71
N ALA A 796 -17.97 -1.63 5.82
CA ALA A 796 -17.35 -2.87 5.38
C ALA A 796 -16.18 -2.61 4.42
N SER A 797 -15.24 -3.55 4.32
CA SER A 797 -14.09 -3.45 3.39
C SER A 797 -13.19 -2.21 3.60
N SER A 798 -13.16 -1.66 4.82
CA SER A 798 -12.52 -0.38 5.13
C SER A 798 -11.11 -0.51 5.72
N ARG A 799 -10.60 -1.73 5.95
CA ARG A 799 -9.35 -1.99 6.71
C ARG A 799 -9.31 -1.29 8.07
N PHE A 800 -10.41 -1.37 8.82
CA PHE A 800 -10.52 -0.78 10.15
C PHE A 800 -9.47 -1.33 11.11
N GLY A 801 -8.78 -0.44 11.82
CA GLY A 801 -7.66 -0.79 12.69
C GLY A 801 -6.29 -0.65 12.01
N SER A 802 -6.23 -0.09 10.80
CA SER A 802 -4.99 0.20 10.06
C SER A 802 -4.01 1.11 10.80
N SER A 803 -4.51 1.93 11.74
CA SER A 803 -3.74 2.71 12.70
C SER A 803 -4.62 3.02 13.91
N VAL A 804 -4.01 3.19 15.08
CA VAL A 804 -4.69 3.47 16.35
C VAL A 804 -3.86 4.45 17.16
N VAL A 805 -4.53 5.42 17.79
CA VAL A 805 -3.91 6.33 18.77
C VAL A 805 -4.90 6.61 19.91
N THR A 806 -4.39 7.00 21.07
CA THR A 806 -5.22 7.51 22.17
C THR A 806 -5.06 9.02 22.28
N VAL A 807 -6.18 9.69 22.53
CA VAL A 807 -6.22 11.13 22.77
C VAL A 807 -6.70 11.37 24.19
N ARG A 808 -5.88 12.06 24.97
CA ARG A 808 -6.18 12.34 26.37
C ARG A 808 -7.24 13.43 26.47
N SER A 809 -8.25 13.20 27.31
CA SER A 809 -9.20 14.24 27.71
C SER A 809 -9.27 14.34 29.24
N LYS A 810 -10.05 15.30 29.74
CA LYS A 810 -10.21 15.52 31.19
C LYS A 810 -10.95 14.38 31.88
N ASP A 811 -11.98 13.84 31.20
CA ASP A 811 -12.88 12.85 31.78
C ASP A 811 -12.53 11.42 31.39
N LYS A 812 -12.32 11.16 30.08
CA LYS A 812 -12.10 9.81 29.53
C LYS A 812 -11.17 9.84 28.33
N ASN A 813 -10.13 9.01 28.34
CA ASN A 813 -9.26 8.87 27.18
C ASN A 813 -10.06 8.28 26.00
N GLN A 814 -9.87 8.89 24.83
CA GLN A 814 -10.53 8.46 23.60
C GLN A 814 -9.58 7.59 22.78
N VAL A 815 -10.12 6.56 22.13
CA VAL A 815 -9.40 5.75 21.15
C VAL A 815 -9.83 6.17 19.76
N VAL A 816 -8.88 6.59 18.95
CA VAL A 816 -9.11 6.94 17.54
C VAL A 816 -8.59 5.81 16.68
N VAL A 817 -9.46 5.27 15.83
CA VAL A 817 -9.14 4.13 14.95
C VAL A 817 -9.27 4.56 13.50
N ALA A 818 -8.21 4.33 12.72
CA ALA A 818 -8.23 4.58 11.29
C ALA A 818 -8.80 3.39 10.50
N ALA A 819 -9.69 3.69 9.57
CA ALA A 819 -10.17 2.82 8.52
C ALA A 819 -9.52 3.25 7.19
N GLY A 820 -8.28 2.80 6.97
CA GLY A 820 -7.42 3.32 5.90
C GLY A 820 -7.92 3.08 4.46
N ARG A 821 -8.96 2.26 4.27
CA ARG A 821 -9.62 2.01 2.97
C ARG A 821 -11.08 2.40 2.94
N SER A 822 -11.55 3.08 3.98
CA SER A 822 -12.89 3.68 4.00
C SER A 822 -13.11 4.54 2.75
N SER A 823 -14.31 4.43 2.19
CA SER A 823 -14.81 5.32 1.14
C SER A 823 -15.84 6.32 1.68
N LEU A 824 -15.88 6.52 3.00
CA LEU A 824 -16.64 7.59 3.62
C LEU A 824 -16.08 8.94 3.16
N GLY A 825 -16.93 9.77 2.56
CA GLY A 825 -16.52 11.04 1.92
C GLY A 825 -16.11 10.87 0.46
N ALA A 826 -15.07 10.08 0.16
CA ALA A 826 -14.59 9.84 -1.20
C ALA A 826 -13.95 8.44 -1.38
N ARG A 827 -13.82 7.95 -2.63
CA ARG A 827 -13.29 6.60 -2.93
C ARG A 827 -11.92 6.38 -2.29
N LEU A 828 -11.82 5.39 -1.40
CA LEU A 828 -10.58 5.00 -0.72
C LEU A 828 -9.83 6.19 -0.08
N SER A 829 -10.57 7.20 0.40
CA SER A 829 -9.98 8.35 1.10
C SER A 829 -9.44 7.98 2.48
N GLY A 830 -9.98 6.92 3.09
CA GLY A 830 -9.78 6.62 4.50
C GLY A 830 -10.68 7.47 5.39
N ALA A 831 -10.88 7.01 6.62
CA ALA A 831 -11.68 7.68 7.66
C ALA A 831 -11.11 7.39 9.05
N LEU A 832 -11.44 8.25 10.00
CA LEU A 832 -11.17 8.05 11.42
C LEU A 832 -12.47 7.84 12.18
N HIS A 833 -12.44 7.00 13.19
CA HIS A 833 -13.57 6.77 14.08
C HIS A 833 -13.12 6.92 15.54
N VAL A 834 -13.81 7.78 16.28
CA VAL A 834 -13.51 8.11 17.67
C VAL A 834 -14.37 7.28 18.60
N TYR A 835 -13.78 6.65 19.60
CA TYR A 835 -14.46 5.85 20.63
C TYR A 835 -14.07 6.34 22.02
N SER A 836 -15.01 6.22 22.96
CA SER A 836 -14.80 6.45 24.39
C SER A 836 -15.42 5.28 25.15
N PHE A 837 -14.80 4.85 26.24
CA PHE A 837 -15.26 3.70 27.01
C PHE A 837 -15.59 4.07 28.46
N ASP A 838 -16.57 3.38 29.03
CA ASP A 838 -16.88 3.40 30.46
C ASP A 838 -16.14 2.22 31.10
N LEU A 839 -14.85 2.41 31.40
CA LEU A 839 -14.03 1.40 32.06
C LEU A 839 -14.31 1.46 33.57
N HIS A 840 -14.91 0.40 34.12
CA HIS A 840 -15.25 0.24 35.53
C HIS A 840 -14.75 -1.10 36.07
#